data_AF-A0A5Q4ZBE5-F1
#
_entry.id   AF-A0A5Q4ZBE5-F1
#
_cell.length_a   1.000
_cell.length_b   1.000
_cell.length_c   1.000
_cell.angle_alpha   90.00
_cell.angle_beta   90.00
_cell.angle_gamma   90.00
#
_symmetry.space_group_name_H-M   'P 1'
#
loop_
_entity.id
_entity.type
_entity.pdbx_description
1 polymer ?
#
loop_
_entity_poly.entity_id
_entity_poly.type
_entity_poly.pdbx_seq_one_letter_code
_entity_poly.pdbx_strand_id
1 'polypeptide(L)'
;MTISAAGNRPTNFNDTNPNATPDGQLTDRQTRAPSFGASRGARTGEDERKGSTQIQGVTSQTQNASTLAHQPRPPSAFASLVFKTRRAAATMHPSGAAPLPPDVARREGSAHGVRPGADAAANRPAAPLVASGTPPDARVKRQTPPVHDPFEDTYQAYAGSAAGENGLNIETLDSAARQPDVLDDQCAGLSWLAMHKIIEGRSLDLMGATDAVYRRLLAPSTRSSTLDEIHRLQTAHEDAPPSDVPGYEMRQGRNELTTPRALVNDLQRHFSTPLPSHDGLGTAQDTFTDVTLSFGDGSHHAIIIQRVNRSADYRNDEYQLYDTSHGAFRYQGFDSLATAINALYEHGYANFGGVTEAWTTYYADPLTWRAYTGVAPDAHREMMQNAALRAFGNERPPVLAPTDPGQLPPPPDFDQPGPSGWDGGPRTEFRRATGVDQPDHPFALFRPSQTSPAQLKEQQGFSVEDTPLHNTNLDLHDSIVAGNPAATDGGGYVGTFTGRAAAQARIDATAAKKGYVYYVAPSPNMVDVQGSLGSEHARAPRDGEVAAMGHLDYTQIRGWQKYENGKLGPYVANPDYRWDIYDETRTAGAQPQLAHFSPDNPAWADAEHRPFVTPFQQDGKTLYRPNENPALMQARFYQHANADIQQRVNDQANHLAYRGPVTIGTDWANGGADNQARLNFAAGYPSIDRSPANGGEDRFRMGDDGRIHLASDYNKVLRIDGDGNAYIGSNPGAGSLNGVFFHDPKTGAMIHVEDRKLLTEGAVAYTPYVAPPQGRSGLTARQSWRFSDSSGNKVEPPVPLATFRNSTAGSPEQLYRFYQNPDSALPDGVSHFVTSVPGVKSQQGSGFLFYPDHIAQGNAAAARQWLTAHNAAWLFKDGFYAVASGPTTLEVRTLGGTPVWRAQIDPATGHETYLMLQNGITSNYDTPARTWQRVLDNEKRDDLLRRRTGQSYM
;
A
#
# COMPACT_ATOMS: atom_id res chain seq x y z
N MET A 1 -8.19 -33.95 -36.20
CA MET A 1 -8.24 -35.38 -36.57
C MET A 1 -7.57 -36.21 -35.48
N THR A 2 -7.89 -37.51 -35.39
CA THR A 2 -7.65 -38.38 -34.24
C THR A 2 -6.22 -38.91 -34.06
N ILE A 3 -5.69 -38.73 -32.83
CA ILE A 3 -5.12 -39.76 -31.91
C ILE A 3 -4.29 -40.92 -32.49
N SER A 4 -3.03 -41.05 -32.04
CA SER A 4 -2.40 -42.28 -31.45
C SER A 4 -0.90 -42.04 -31.15
N ALA A 5 -0.16 -42.76 -30.29
CA ALA A 5 -0.44 -43.49 -29.02
C ALA A 5 0.91 -44.05 -28.46
N ALA A 6 0.90 -44.54 -27.20
CA ALA A 6 1.99 -45.25 -26.47
C ALA A 6 3.22 -44.43 -25.98
N GLY A 7 3.82 -44.69 -24.81
CA GLY A 7 3.38 -45.53 -23.68
C GLY A 7 4.54 -46.18 -22.88
N ASN A 8 4.49 -46.16 -21.54
CA ASN A 8 4.93 -47.29 -20.67
C ASN A 8 4.56 -47.11 -19.18
N ARG A 9 4.30 -48.25 -18.52
CA ARG A 9 3.98 -48.50 -17.08
C ARG A 9 5.12 -49.38 -16.47
N PRO A 10 5.13 -49.87 -15.19
CA PRO A 10 4.05 -50.14 -14.20
C PRO A 10 4.33 -49.47 -12.82
N THR A 11 3.88 -49.86 -11.61
CA THR A 11 3.08 -50.97 -10.99
C THR A 11 2.38 -50.39 -9.72
N ASN A 12 1.12 -50.69 -9.40
CA ASN A 12 0.55 -51.78 -8.57
C ASN A 12 0.99 -51.78 -7.07
N PHE A 13 0.16 -52.05 -6.05
CA PHE A 13 -1.13 -52.79 -5.91
C PHE A 13 -2.13 -51.97 -5.02
N ASN A 14 -3.45 -51.88 -5.30
CA ASN A 14 -4.56 -52.84 -5.07
C ASN A 14 -4.82 -53.19 -3.58
N ASP A 15 -6.04 -53.41 -3.08
CA ASP A 15 -7.42 -53.24 -3.59
C ASP A 15 -8.42 -53.40 -2.43
N THR A 16 -9.64 -52.84 -2.53
CA THR A 16 -10.92 -53.59 -2.48
C THR A 16 -12.16 -52.66 -2.51
N ASN A 17 -13.05 -52.95 -3.46
CA ASN A 17 -14.36 -52.33 -3.75
C ASN A 17 -15.46 -53.36 -3.33
N PRO A 18 -16.76 -53.38 -3.77
CA PRO A 18 -17.61 -52.41 -4.49
C PRO A 18 -19.11 -52.30 -4.04
N ASN A 19 -19.86 -51.36 -4.65
CA ASN A 19 -21.22 -51.45 -5.25
C ASN A 19 -21.89 -50.04 -5.27
N ALA A 20 -22.26 -49.42 -6.41
CA ALA A 20 -23.35 -49.73 -7.36
C ALA A 20 -24.76 -49.67 -6.73
N THR A 21 -25.79 -48.95 -7.21
CA THR A 21 -26.03 -48.07 -8.40
C THR A 21 -27.27 -47.19 -8.14
N PRO A 22 -27.61 -46.15 -8.94
CA PRO A 22 -28.78 -45.29 -8.72
C PRO A 22 -30.05 -45.76 -9.46
N ASP A 23 -31.22 -45.69 -8.80
CA ASP A 23 -32.56 -45.35 -9.37
C ASP A 23 -33.73 -45.66 -8.40
N GLY A 24 -34.86 -44.94 -8.54
CA GLY A 24 -36.21 -45.52 -8.31
C GLY A 24 -37.03 -45.14 -7.05
N GLN A 25 -38.07 -44.31 -7.27
CA GLN A 25 -39.43 -44.24 -6.65
C GLN A 25 -39.61 -44.25 -5.10
N LEU A 26 -40.32 -43.31 -4.46
CA LEU A 26 -41.75 -42.90 -4.51
C LEU A 26 -42.78 -43.92 -3.98
N THR A 27 -43.65 -43.42 -3.08
CA THR A 27 -44.93 -44.00 -2.57
C THR A 27 -44.81 -45.25 -1.68
N ASP A 28 -45.65 -45.51 -0.66
CA ASP A 28 -46.71 -44.72 0.01
C ASP A 28 -46.97 -45.34 1.40
N ARG A 29 -47.62 -44.59 2.31
CA ARG A 29 -48.99 -44.93 2.77
C ARG A 29 -49.47 -44.05 3.93
N GLN A 30 -50.57 -43.33 3.64
CA GLN A 30 -51.84 -43.29 4.40
C GLN A 30 -51.82 -42.85 5.89
N THR A 31 -52.74 -42.07 6.44
CA THR A 31 -53.92 -41.25 6.03
C THR A 31 -54.29 -40.44 7.30
N ARG A 32 -55.12 -39.39 7.39
CA ARG A 32 -56.31 -38.94 6.64
C ARG A 32 -56.59 -37.49 7.08
N ALA A 33 -57.28 -36.69 6.25
CA ALA A 33 -57.83 -35.38 6.68
C ALA A 33 -59.05 -35.56 7.63
N PRO A 34 -59.56 -34.48 8.26
CA PRO A 34 -60.53 -33.65 7.53
C PRO A 34 -60.34 -32.12 7.70
N SER A 35 -61.23 -31.38 7.04
CA SER A 35 -61.21 -29.92 6.82
C SER A 35 -62.54 -29.25 7.20
N PHE A 36 -62.50 -27.92 7.37
CA PHE A 36 -63.63 -26.95 7.25
C PHE A 36 -64.79 -26.97 8.28
N GLY A 37 -65.37 -25.76 8.49
CA GLY A 37 -66.65 -25.49 9.18
C GLY A 37 -66.48 -24.79 10.53
N ALA A 38 -66.62 -23.47 10.75
CA ALA A 38 -67.55 -22.42 10.29
C ALA A 38 -68.83 -22.21 11.14
N SER A 39 -68.97 -20.97 11.64
CA SER A 39 -70.21 -20.16 11.76
C SER A 39 -71.04 -20.10 13.07
N ARG A 40 -71.44 -18.84 13.40
CA ARG A 40 -72.59 -18.36 14.23
C ARG A 40 -72.61 -18.79 15.71
N GLY A 41 -73.00 -18.00 16.72
CA GLY A 41 -73.79 -16.76 16.91
C GLY A 41 -74.36 -16.85 18.37
N ALA A 42 -74.96 -15.86 19.03
CA ALA A 42 -75.32 -14.48 18.72
C ALA A 42 -75.63 -13.67 20.02
N ARG A 43 -75.66 -12.33 19.91
CA ARG A 43 -76.47 -11.32 20.68
C ARG A 43 -76.81 -11.51 22.17
N THR A 44 -76.41 -10.52 22.98
CA THR A 44 -77.23 -9.49 23.69
C THR A 44 -76.25 -8.41 24.21
N GLY A 45 -76.53 -7.11 24.33
CA GLY A 45 -77.68 -6.26 23.98
C GLY A 45 -77.69 -5.01 24.89
N GLU A 46 -77.71 -3.80 24.31
CA GLU A 46 -78.01 -2.47 24.93
C GLU A 46 -77.12 -2.02 26.13
N ASP A 47 -76.82 -0.74 26.40
CA ASP A 47 -77.59 0.49 26.15
C ASP A 47 -76.73 1.79 26.07
N GLU A 48 -77.35 2.87 25.57
CA GLU A 48 -77.19 4.34 25.75
C GLU A 48 -76.05 4.98 26.62
N ARG A 49 -75.57 6.24 26.45
CA ARG A 49 -75.87 7.41 25.57
C ARG A 49 -74.84 8.56 25.76
N LYS A 50 -74.72 9.47 24.76
CA LYS A 50 -74.31 10.92 24.83
C LYS A 50 -72.91 11.27 25.41
N GLY A 51 -72.19 12.31 24.94
CA GLY A 51 -72.42 13.25 23.84
C GLY A 51 -72.10 14.72 24.22
N SER A 52 -71.25 15.41 23.44
CA SER A 52 -70.92 16.86 23.48
C SER A 52 -70.23 17.38 24.77
N THR A 53 -69.45 18.49 24.80
CA THR A 53 -69.43 19.70 23.93
C THR A 53 -68.11 20.50 24.10
N GLN A 54 -67.68 21.25 23.06
CA GLN A 54 -67.05 22.61 23.09
C GLN A 54 -65.76 22.89 23.93
N ILE A 55 -64.98 23.99 23.73
CA ILE A 55 -64.50 24.79 22.57
C ILE A 55 -63.45 25.80 23.15
N GLN A 56 -62.49 26.29 22.35
CA GLN A 56 -61.54 27.40 22.66
C GLN A 56 -60.55 27.20 23.86
N GLY A 57 -59.35 27.78 23.87
CA GLY A 57 -58.62 28.48 22.80
C GLY A 57 -57.48 29.39 23.28
N VAL A 58 -56.65 29.83 22.33
CA VAL A 58 -56.05 31.19 22.23
C VAL A 58 -54.92 31.59 23.21
N THR A 59 -53.67 31.58 22.70
CA THR A 59 -52.53 32.50 23.03
C THR A 59 -51.86 32.38 24.42
N SER A 60 -50.65 32.91 24.72
CA SER A 60 -49.76 33.82 23.96
C SER A 60 -48.27 33.75 24.38
N GLN A 61 -47.38 34.03 23.42
CA GLN A 61 -46.22 34.95 23.51
C GLN A 61 -45.12 34.89 24.62
N THR A 62 -43.86 34.73 24.14
CA THR A 62 -42.66 35.57 24.42
C THR A 62 -42.06 35.59 25.85
N GLN A 63 -40.82 36.03 26.13
CA GLN A 63 -39.63 36.45 25.35
C GLN A 63 -38.41 36.32 26.29
N ASN A 64 -37.20 36.13 25.76
CA ASN A 64 -36.15 37.15 25.83
C ASN A 64 -34.85 36.68 25.16
N ALA A 65 -34.36 37.51 24.24
CA ALA A 65 -33.01 37.47 23.71
C ALA A 65 -32.26 38.71 24.18
N SER A 66 -30.94 38.61 24.31
CA SER A 66 -30.06 39.78 24.44
C SER A 66 -28.98 39.71 23.37
N THR A 67 -29.23 40.38 22.25
CA THR A 67 -28.24 40.68 21.22
C THR A 67 -27.52 42.00 21.55
N LEU A 68 -26.23 42.08 21.29
CA LEU A 68 -25.55 43.34 21.03
C LEU A 68 -24.64 43.17 19.82
N ALA A 69 -24.86 44.01 18.81
CA ALA A 69 -24.06 44.10 17.60
C ALA A 69 -23.72 45.58 17.36
N HIS A 70 -22.53 45.89 16.83
CA HIS A 70 -22.29 47.07 15.99
C HIS A 70 -21.02 46.88 15.14
N GLN A 71 -21.12 47.31 13.87
CA GLN A 71 -20.04 47.51 12.88
C GLN A 71 -19.58 49.01 12.92
N PRO A 72 -18.72 49.57 12.02
CA PRO A 72 -17.75 48.99 11.06
C PRO A 72 -16.35 49.70 10.96
N ARG A 73 -15.41 49.01 10.26
CA ARG A 73 -14.33 49.52 9.35
C ARG A 73 -12.97 50.10 9.87
N PRO A 74 -11.89 50.06 9.03
CA PRO A 74 -10.46 50.21 9.42
C PRO A 74 -9.80 51.51 8.89
N PRO A 75 -8.47 51.77 9.06
CA PRO A 75 -7.45 51.26 8.10
C PRO A 75 -6.00 51.03 8.62
N SER A 76 -5.14 50.46 7.74
CA SER A 76 -3.65 50.61 7.66
C SER A 76 -2.73 50.00 8.74
N ALA A 77 -1.42 49.75 8.54
CA ALA A 77 -0.59 49.33 7.38
C ALA A 77 0.90 49.12 7.84
N PHE A 78 1.74 48.45 7.02
CA PHE A 78 3.21 48.28 7.17
C PHE A 78 3.70 47.38 8.34
N ALA A 79 4.85 46.68 8.28
CA ALA A 79 5.96 46.73 7.32
C ALA A 79 6.58 45.34 7.01
N SER A 80 7.24 45.24 5.84
CA SER A 80 8.10 44.12 5.43
C SER A 80 9.54 44.25 5.95
N LEU A 81 10.23 43.11 6.16
CA LEU A 81 11.70 42.92 6.16
C LEU A 81 11.92 41.39 6.11
N VAL A 82 12.38 40.75 5.03
CA VAL A 82 13.68 40.86 4.35
C VAL A 82 14.86 40.85 5.33
N PHE A 83 15.52 39.70 5.49
CA PHE A 83 16.96 39.66 5.77
C PHE A 83 17.65 38.54 4.99
N LYS A 84 18.67 38.92 4.23
CA LYS A 84 19.64 38.05 3.55
C LYS A 84 20.83 37.81 4.47
N THR A 85 21.48 36.64 4.33
CA THR A 85 22.88 36.33 4.74
C THR A 85 23.16 36.36 6.26
N ARG A 86 24.14 35.65 6.84
CA ARG A 86 25.42 35.10 6.31
C ARG A 86 25.99 34.01 7.25
N ARG A 87 27.07 33.33 6.82
CA ARG A 87 27.89 32.37 7.59
C ARG A 87 28.67 33.01 8.77
N ALA A 88 29.21 32.12 9.61
CA ALA A 88 30.24 32.24 10.67
C ALA A 88 29.65 32.26 12.10
N ALA A 89 29.81 31.25 12.95
CA ALA A 89 31.03 30.56 13.44
C ALA A 89 31.85 31.42 14.42
N ALA A 90 31.65 31.20 15.74
CA ALA A 90 32.69 31.26 16.77
C ALA A 90 32.18 30.69 18.12
N THR A 91 32.86 29.63 18.54
CA THR A 91 32.94 29.03 19.89
C THR A 91 33.00 29.98 21.08
N MET A 92 32.49 29.52 22.25
CA MET A 92 33.10 29.82 23.56
C MET A 92 32.89 28.67 24.59
N HIS A 93 33.93 27.87 24.80
CA HIS A 93 34.28 27.28 26.11
C HIS A 93 35.24 28.27 26.82
N PRO A 94 35.33 28.30 28.16
CA PRO A 94 36.29 27.46 28.92
C PRO A 94 35.73 27.06 30.31
N SER A 95 36.40 26.39 31.26
CA SER A 95 37.82 26.05 31.57
C SER A 95 37.84 24.65 32.25
N GLY A 96 38.90 23.84 32.38
CA GLY A 96 40.36 24.03 32.49
C GLY A 96 40.84 23.21 33.72
N ALA A 97 42.05 22.63 33.83
CA ALA A 97 43.24 22.65 32.97
C ALA A 97 44.17 21.41 33.20
N ALA A 98 45.16 21.29 32.32
CA ALA A 98 46.34 20.39 32.18
C ALA A 98 47.18 20.10 33.48
N PRO A 99 48.21 19.19 33.52
CA PRO A 99 49.12 18.82 32.39
C PRO A 99 49.79 17.41 32.24
N LEU A 100 50.15 17.12 30.97
CA LEU A 100 51.34 16.48 30.32
C LEU A 100 52.54 15.91 31.16
N PRO A 101 53.52 15.15 30.58
CA PRO A 101 53.52 14.06 29.54
C PRO A 101 54.54 12.92 29.94
N PRO A 102 55.46 12.33 29.11
CA PRO A 102 55.44 11.68 27.78
C PRO A 102 56.02 10.21 27.76
N ASP A 103 56.06 9.58 26.57
CA ASP A 103 57.14 8.73 25.95
C ASP A 103 57.81 7.47 26.57
N VAL A 104 58.08 6.52 25.64
CA VAL A 104 59.25 5.61 25.49
C VAL A 104 59.63 4.61 26.61
N ALA A 105 59.56 3.29 26.27
CA ALA A 105 60.69 2.36 26.49
C ALA A 105 60.58 1.05 25.67
N ARG A 106 61.71 0.64 25.09
CA ARG A 106 61.97 -0.53 24.23
C ARG A 106 62.85 -1.51 25.00
N ARG A 107 62.59 -2.84 24.96
CA ARG A 107 63.60 -3.93 24.79
C ARG A 107 63.07 -5.35 25.04
N GLU A 108 63.62 -6.29 24.24
CA GLU A 108 64.10 -7.66 24.56
C GLU A 108 63.28 -8.57 25.52
N GLY A 109 63.03 -9.85 25.27
CA GLY A 109 63.52 -10.79 24.22
C GLY A 109 63.64 -12.21 24.81
N SER A 110 63.72 -13.25 23.95
CA SER A 110 63.88 -14.69 24.31
C SER A 110 62.61 -15.43 24.79
N ALA A 111 62.44 -16.75 24.61
CA ALA A 111 63.00 -17.73 23.66
C ALA A 111 62.25 -19.08 23.80
N HIS A 112 62.25 -19.90 22.74
CA HIS A 112 61.91 -21.35 22.70
C HIS A 112 60.49 -21.78 23.18
N GLY A 113 59.83 -22.78 22.57
CA GLY A 113 60.17 -23.63 21.44
C GLY A 113 59.26 -24.88 21.38
N VAL A 114 59.68 -25.90 20.60
CA VAL A 114 59.15 -27.28 20.53
C VAL A 114 57.97 -27.54 19.56
N ARG A 115 58.22 -28.45 18.61
CA ARG A 115 57.29 -29.11 17.67
C ARG A 115 56.73 -30.43 18.28
N PRO A 116 55.74 -31.08 17.65
CA PRO A 116 56.04 -32.21 16.72
C PRO A 116 55.45 -31.94 15.31
N GLY A 117 55.78 -32.58 14.19
CA GLY A 117 56.46 -33.85 13.84
C GLY A 117 55.64 -34.45 12.66
N ALA A 118 56.10 -34.41 11.40
CA ALA A 118 56.95 -35.41 10.72
C ALA A 118 56.23 -36.79 10.57
N ASP A 119 56.19 -37.49 9.42
CA ASP A 119 57.19 -37.62 8.33
C ASP A 119 56.64 -38.19 6.99
N ALA A 120 57.55 -38.26 5.99
CA ALA A 120 57.57 -39.06 4.72
C ALA A 120 57.44 -38.22 3.42
N ALA A 121 58.48 -37.89 2.62
CA ALA A 121 59.63 -38.63 2.06
C ALA A 121 59.26 -39.66 0.97
N ALA A 122 59.97 -39.86 -0.15
CA ALA A 122 61.02 -39.10 -0.87
C ALA A 122 61.31 -39.79 -2.22
N ASN A 123 61.86 -39.09 -3.24
CA ASN A 123 62.95 -39.63 -4.09
C ASN A 123 63.63 -38.60 -5.05
N ARG A 124 64.78 -39.02 -5.60
CA ARG A 124 65.91 -38.29 -6.23
C ARG A 124 66.19 -38.82 -7.67
N PRO A 125 67.27 -38.50 -8.44
CA PRO A 125 68.22 -37.34 -8.50
C PRO A 125 68.67 -36.89 -9.95
N ALA A 126 69.68 -35.99 -10.03
CA ALA A 126 70.85 -35.96 -10.96
C ALA A 126 70.86 -35.18 -12.32
N ALA A 127 71.42 -33.95 -12.32
CA ALA A 127 72.80 -33.54 -12.76
C ALA A 127 73.48 -34.15 -14.04
N PRO A 128 74.56 -33.55 -14.63
CA PRO A 128 74.88 -32.11 -14.92
C PRO A 128 75.73 -31.83 -16.22
N LEU A 129 76.24 -30.58 -16.36
CA LEU A 129 77.59 -30.14 -16.87
C LEU A 129 77.89 -29.70 -18.36
N VAL A 130 78.71 -28.61 -18.45
CA VAL A 130 79.69 -28.13 -19.50
C VAL A 130 79.35 -27.03 -20.56
N ALA A 131 79.61 -25.78 -20.17
CA ALA A 131 80.52 -24.73 -20.75
C ALA A 131 80.44 -24.08 -22.18
N SER A 132 80.53 -22.73 -22.14
CA SER A 132 81.40 -21.78 -22.90
C SER A 132 81.17 -21.41 -24.38
N GLY A 133 81.12 -20.08 -24.67
CA GLY A 133 81.59 -19.45 -25.92
C GLY A 133 80.62 -18.49 -26.66
N THR A 134 80.91 -17.18 -26.65
CA THR A 134 80.30 -16.09 -27.49
C THR A 134 81.19 -15.75 -28.70
N PRO A 135 80.82 -14.85 -29.68
CA PRO A 135 79.53 -14.27 -30.14
C PRO A 135 79.39 -14.49 -31.70
N PRO A 136 78.73 -13.65 -32.57
CA PRO A 136 77.73 -12.58 -32.42
C PRO A 136 76.47 -12.68 -33.35
N ASP A 137 75.51 -11.78 -33.09
CA ASP A 137 74.54 -11.11 -33.99
C ASP A 137 73.44 -11.82 -34.83
N ALA A 138 72.38 -11.02 -35.01
CA ALA A 138 71.28 -11.12 -35.98
C ALA A 138 70.31 -12.33 -35.91
N ARG A 139 69.33 -12.28 -34.99
CA ARG A 139 68.03 -12.94 -35.16
C ARG A 139 66.83 -12.10 -34.70
N VAL A 140 65.98 -11.76 -35.67
CA VAL A 140 64.55 -11.40 -35.63
C VAL A 140 63.93 -11.30 -34.23
N LYS A 141 63.50 -10.08 -33.83
CA LYS A 141 62.52 -9.90 -32.76
C LYS A 141 61.25 -10.67 -33.13
N ARG A 142 60.91 -11.73 -32.39
CA ARG A 142 59.51 -12.17 -32.31
C ARG A 142 58.75 -11.03 -31.66
N GLN A 143 57.79 -10.44 -32.38
CA GLN A 143 56.73 -9.70 -31.72
C GLN A 143 55.98 -10.69 -30.85
N THR A 144 55.98 -10.45 -29.54
CA THR A 144 54.93 -10.99 -28.67
C THR A 144 53.60 -10.52 -29.27
N PRO A 145 52.56 -11.38 -29.38
CA PRO A 145 51.22 -10.88 -29.62
C PRO A 145 50.90 -9.79 -28.58
N PRO A 146 50.21 -8.70 -28.95
CA PRO A 146 49.68 -7.78 -27.95
C PRO A 146 48.91 -8.58 -26.89
N VAL A 147 49.11 -8.23 -25.62
CA VAL A 147 48.16 -8.65 -24.60
C VAL A 147 46.87 -7.91 -24.96
N HIS A 148 45.86 -8.67 -25.35
CA HIS A 148 44.55 -8.10 -25.66
C HIS A 148 43.94 -7.62 -24.35
N ASP A 149 43.71 -6.33 -24.21
CA ASP A 149 42.93 -5.79 -23.10
C ASP A 149 41.45 -5.80 -23.52
N PRO A 150 40.56 -6.58 -22.85
CA PRO A 150 39.16 -6.63 -23.26
C PRO A 150 38.33 -5.42 -22.76
N PHE A 151 38.92 -4.54 -21.94
CA PHE A 151 38.34 -3.21 -21.70
C PHE A 151 38.55 -2.29 -22.93
N GLU A 152 39.64 -2.46 -23.68
CA GLU A 152 39.87 -1.75 -24.94
C GLU A 152 38.79 -2.09 -25.96
N ASP A 153 38.31 -3.35 -26.06
CA ASP A 153 37.20 -3.71 -26.97
C ASP A 153 35.91 -2.94 -26.66
N THR A 154 35.59 -2.79 -25.38
CA THR A 154 34.37 -2.09 -24.93
C THR A 154 34.48 -0.59 -25.17
N TYR A 155 35.65 -0.01 -24.88
CA TYR A 155 35.96 1.37 -25.23
C TYR A 155 35.90 1.60 -26.76
N GLN A 156 36.48 0.73 -27.58
CA GLN A 156 36.47 0.83 -29.04
C GLN A 156 35.07 0.64 -29.65
N ALA A 157 34.21 -0.17 -29.01
CA ALA A 157 32.81 -0.31 -29.42
C ALA A 157 32.06 1.02 -29.36
N TYR A 158 32.28 1.83 -28.32
CA TYR A 158 31.76 3.19 -28.24
C TYR A 158 32.52 4.17 -29.15
N ALA A 159 33.85 4.24 -29.00
CA ALA A 159 34.69 5.24 -29.65
C ALA A 159 34.68 5.12 -31.19
N GLY A 160 34.56 3.91 -31.75
CA GLY A 160 34.67 3.63 -33.18
C GLY A 160 33.64 4.32 -34.09
N SER A 161 32.53 4.82 -33.52
CA SER A 161 31.53 5.64 -34.22
C SER A 161 31.23 6.99 -33.55
N ALA A 162 31.96 7.33 -32.48
CA ALA A 162 31.81 8.58 -31.77
C ALA A 162 32.47 9.75 -32.52
N ALA A 163 31.84 10.92 -32.46
CA ALA A 163 32.36 12.22 -32.92
C ALA A 163 33.11 12.98 -31.80
N GLY A 164 33.43 12.30 -30.68
CA GLY A 164 34.18 12.82 -29.56
C GLY A 164 33.79 12.17 -28.23
N GLU A 165 34.64 12.38 -27.23
CA GLU A 165 34.55 11.79 -25.89
C GLU A 165 35.18 12.74 -24.86
N ASN A 166 35.01 12.43 -23.56
CA ASN A 166 35.63 13.20 -22.48
C ASN A 166 36.81 12.48 -21.76
N GLY A 167 36.99 11.18 -21.98
CA GLY A 167 38.03 10.36 -21.31
C GLY A 167 37.89 10.25 -19.79
N LEU A 168 36.72 10.58 -19.21
CA LEU A 168 36.48 10.53 -17.76
C LEU A 168 35.97 9.14 -17.34
N ASN A 169 36.84 8.14 -17.45
CA ASN A 169 36.61 6.75 -17.01
C ASN A 169 36.67 6.61 -15.47
N ILE A 170 36.34 5.40 -14.98
CA ILE A 170 36.28 5.11 -13.54
C ILE A 170 37.62 5.35 -12.82
N GLU A 171 38.74 4.91 -13.41
CA GLU A 171 40.10 5.13 -12.89
C GLU A 171 40.44 6.62 -12.71
N THR A 172 39.96 7.46 -13.63
CA THR A 172 40.14 8.92 -13.58
C THR A 172 39.30 9.55 -12.47
N LEU A 173 38.10 9.03 -12.22
CA LEU A 173 37.22 9.49 -11.14
C LEU A 173 37.77 9.06 -9.75
N ASP A 174 38.28 7.84 -9.62
CA ASP A 174 38.95 7.34 -8.40
C ASP A 174 40.25 8.08 -8.12
N SER A 175 41.03 8.37 -9.16
CA SER A 175 42.22 9.24 -9.06
C SER A 175 41.86 10.64 -8.53
N ALA A 176 40.71 11.19 -8.92
CA ALA A 176 40.20 12.46 -8.38
C ALA A 176 39.71 12.33 -6.93
N ALA A 177 39.06 11.21 -6.59
CA ALA A 177 38.65 10.83 -5.24
C ALA A 177 39.85 10.53 -4.31
N ARG A 178 41.03 10.24 -4.85
CA ARG A 178 42.25 9.85 -4.12
C ARG A 178 42.05 8.60 -3.24
N GLN A 179 41.14 7.74 -3.64
CA GLN A 179 40.84 6.46 -3.03
C GLN A 179 40.72 5.47 -4.18
N PRO A 180 41.64 4.50 -4.32
CA PRO A 180 41.51 3.46 -5.33
C PRO A 180 40.23 2.65 -5.09
N ASP A 181 39.63 2.19 -6.17
CA ASP A 181 38.57 1.19 -6.22
C ASP A 181 37.30 1.61 -5.43
N VAL A 182 37.09 2.92 -5.22
CA VAL A 182 35.98 3.45 -4.40
C VAL A 182 34.70 3.67 -5.21
N LEU A 183 34.79 3.61 -6.54
CA LEU A 183 33.67 3.78 -7.45
C LEU A 183 33.35 2.56 -8.32
N ASP A 184 34.13 1.47 -8.26
CA ASP A 184 33.99 0.30 -9.13
C ASP A 184 32.56 -0.27 -9.18
N ASP A 185 31.93 -0.43 -8.00
CA ASP A 185 30.54 -0.92 -7.88
C ASP A 185 29.50 0.23 -7.78
N GLN A 186 29.77 1.42 -8.34
CA GLN A 186 28.94 2.63 -8.18
C GLN A 186 28.34 3.16 -9.49
N CYS A 187 28.12 2.29 -10.48
CA CYS A 187 27.70 2.67 -11.83
C CYS A 187 26.33 3.40 -11.85
N ALA A 188 25.30 2.86 -11.19
CA ALA A 188 24.01 3.53 -11.08
C ALA A 188 24.15 4.88 -10.33
N GLY A 189 24.87 4.91 -9.20
CA GLY A 189 25.08 6.13 -8.42
C GLY A 189 25.74 7.28 -9.20
N LEU A 190 26.71 6.96 -10.05
CA LEU A 190 27.36 7.92 -10.95
C LEU A 190 26.45 8.35 -12.12
N SER A 191 25.78 7.40 -12.77
CA SER A 191 24.83 7.64 -13.87
C SER A 191 23.69 8.57 -13.44
N TRP A 192 23.05 8.29 -12.31
CA TRP A 192 21.98 9.13 -11.75
C TRP A 192 22.47 10.51 -11.30
N LEU A 193 23.68 10.60 -10.73
CA LEU A 193 24.26 11.90 -10.36
C LEU A 193 24.57 12.77 -11.59
N ALA A 194 25.00 12.18 -12.70
CA ALA A 194 25.21 12.91 -13.95
C ALA A 194 23.87 13.39 -14.53
N MET A 195 22.86 12.51 -14.60
CA MET A 195 21.52 12.87 -15.08
C MET A 195 20.87 13.97 -14.23
N HIS A 196 20.88 13.85 -12.89
CA HIS A 196 20.35 14.87 -11.97
C HIS A 196 20.97 16.26 -12.19
N LYS A 197 22.26 16.35 -12.51
CA LYS A 197 22.89 17.66 -12.82
C LYS A 197 22.29 18.35 -14.03
N ILE A 198 21.84 17.60 -15.03
CA ILE A 198 21.22 18.16 -16.23
C ILE A 198 19.78 18.60 -15.91
N ILE A 199 19.02 17.76 -15.21
CA ILE A 199 17.65 18.06 -14.76
C ILE A 199 17.60 19.31 -13.87
N GLU A 200 18.54 19.45 -12.93
CA GLU A 200 18.68 20.63 -12.08
C GLU A 200 19.17 21.90 -12.82
N GLY A 201 19.40 21.83 -14.14
CA GLY A 201 19.95 22.92 -14.95
C GLY A 201 21.40 23.30 -14.59
N ARG A 202 22.13 22.43 -13.88
CA ARG A 202 23.53 22.63 -13.49
C ARG A 202 24.51 22.17 -14.58
N SER A 203 24.03 21.49 -15.62
CA SER A 203 24.77 21.07 -16.81
C SER A 203 23.81 21.03 -18.00
N LEU A 204 24.32 21.15 -19.22
CA LEU A 204 23.50 21.08 -20.44
C LEU A 204 23.38 19.66 -20.97
N ASP A 205 24.42 18.85 -20.75
CA ASP A 205 24.58 17.53 -21.34
C ASP A 205 25.41 16.58 -20.43
N LEU A 206 25.48 15.30 -20.80
CA LEU A 206 26.20 14.26 -20.06
C LEU A 206 27.71 14.54 -19.99
N MET A 207 28.33 15.03 -21.07
CA MET A 207 29.76 15.37 -21.07
C MET A 207 30.07 16.51 -20.07
N GLY A 208 29.22 17.55 -19.98
CA GLY A 208 29.38 18.61 -18.99
C GLY A 208 29.05 18.17 -17.56
N ALA A 209 28.04 17.30 -17.39
CA ALA A 209 27.66 16.77 -16.08
C ALA A 209 28.75 15.91 -15.44
N THR A 210 29.40 15.06 -16.24
CA THR A 210 30.49 14.16 -15.79
C THR A 210 31.76 14.95 -15.45
N ASP A 211 32.15 15.95 -16.24
CA ASP A 211 33.22 16.90 -15.87
C ASP A 211 32.88 17.66 -14.55
N ALA A 212 31.62 18.04 -14.34
CA ALA A 212 31.19 18.63 -13.08
C ALA A 212 31.26 17.66 -11.88
N VAL A 213 31.07 16.35 -12.07
CA VAL A 213 31.31 15.31 -11.04
C VAL A 213 32.82 15.17 -10.77
N TYR A 214 33.64 15.00 -11.81
CA TYR A 214 35.09 14.91 -11.71
C TYR A 214 35.69 16.09 -10.93
N ARG A 215 35.31 17.33 -11.27
CA ARG A 215 35.75 18.55 -10.55
C ARG A 215 35.37 18.55 -9.08
N ARG A 216 34.20 18.01 -8.71
CA ARG A 216 33.76 17.89 -7.30
C ARG A 216 34.54 16.86 -6.51
N LEU A 217 34.91 15.73 -7.12
CA LEU A 217 35.77 14.71 -6.51
C LEU A 217 37.21 15.22 -6.34
N LEU A 218 37.74 15.93 -7.35
CA LEU A 218 39.07 16.53 -7.32
C LEU A 218 39.20 17.58 -6.20
N ALA A 219 38.16 18.38 -5.96
CA ALA A 219 38.13 19.45 -4.97
C ALA A 219 37.95 18.92 -3.52
N PRO A 220 38.93 19.11 -2.61
CA PRO A 220 38.87 18.57 -1.24
C PRO A 220 37.66 19.01 -0.41
N SER A 221 37.09 20.18 -0.71
CA SER A 221 35.93 20.75 -0.01
C SER A 221 34.59 20.08 -0.34
N THR A 222 34.52 19.31 -1.44
CA THR A 222 33.29 18.68 -1.94
C THR A 222 33.41 17.17 -2.12
N ARG A 223 34.62 16.62 -2.08
CA ARG A 223 34.88 15.19 -2.33
C ARG A 223 34.01 14.26 -1.48
N SER A 224 34.07 14.38 -0.14
CA SER A 224 33.34 13.48 0.77
C SER A 224 31.86 13.48 0.46
N SER A 225 31.21 14.66 0.48
CA SER A 225 29.79 14.79 0.19
C SER A 225 29.38 14.47 -1.26
N THR A 226 30.35 14.25 -2.16
CA THR A 226 30.09 13.74 -3.51
C THR A 226 30.18 12.21 -3.53
N LEU A 227 31.13 11.60 -2.81
CA LEU A 227 31.17 10.15 -2.59
C LEU A 227 29.94 9.68 -1.78
N ASP A 228 29.58 10.39 -0.71
CA ASP A 228 28.38 10.13 0.10
C ASP A 228 27.09 10.23 -0.73
N GLU A 229 27.06 11.12 -1.73
CA GLU A 229 25.95 11.30 -2.66
C GLU A 229 25.88 10.20 -3.73
N ILE A 230 27.02 9.82 -4.31
CA ILE A 230 27.12 8.69 -5.25
C ILE A 230 26.68 7.40 -4.56
N HIS A 231 27.23 7.11 -3.38
CA HIS A 231 26.94 5.89 -2.64
C HIS A 231 25.45 5.79 -2.23
N ARG A 232 24.87 6.91 -1.77
CA ARG A 232 23.43 6.97 -1.49
C ARG A 232 22.57 6.71 -2.74
N LEU A 233 22.95 7.25 -3.90
CA LEU A 233 22.22 7.02 -5.15
C LEU A 233 22.40 5.58 -5.65
N GLN A 234 23.59 4.99 -5.51
CA GLN A 234 23.82 3.58 -5.79
C GLN A 234 22.92 2.70 -4.92
N THR A 235 23.00 2.83 -3.58
CA THR A 235 22.19 2.02 -2.65
C THR A 235 20.69 2.18 -2.83
N ALA A 236 20.22 3.31 -3.40
CA ALA A 236 18.80 3.55 -3.68
C ALA A 236 18.33 3.06 -5.05
N HIS A 237 19.24 2.96 -6.05
CA HIS A 237 18.89 2.78 -7.46
C HIS A 237 19.78 1.77 -8.22
N GLU A 238 20.46 0.87 -7.50
CA GLU A 238 21.21 -0.25 -8.07
C GLU A 238 20.29 -1.22 -8.82
N ASP A 239 19.17 -1.58 -8.19
CA ASP A 239 18.22 -2.56 -8.74
C ASP A 239 17.07 -1.91 -9.54
N ALA A 240 16.78 -0.61 -9.34
CA ALA A 240 15.62 0.06 -9.92
C ALA A 240 15.87 1.54 -10.27
N PRO A 241 15.45 2.01 -11.46
CA PRO A 241 15.62 3.41 -11.86
C PRO A 241 14.77 4.37 -10.99
N PRO A 242 15.27 5.58 -10.69
CA PRO A 242 14.56 6.59 -9.91
C PRO A 242 13.29 7.04 -10.62
N SER A 243 12.18 7.05 -9.87
CA SER A 243 10.91 7.67 -10.25
C SER A 243 10.76 9.10 -9.72
N ASP A 244 11.65 9.55 -8.83
CA ASP A 244 11.62 10.88 -8.18
C ASP A 244 12.20 12.02 -9.04
N VAL A 245 12.51 11.73 -10.31
CA VAL A 245 13.10 12.65 -11.29
C VAL A 245 12.22 13.91 -11.49
N PRO A 246 12.65 15.11 -11.03
CA PRO A 246 11.77 16.27 -11.00
C PRO A 246 11.40 16.79 -12.40
N GLY A 247 10.10 16.85 -12.68
CA GLY A 247 9.53 17.41 -13.91
C GLY A 247 9.55 16.50 -15.14
N TYR A 248 10.27 15.37 -15.13
CA TYR A 248 10.25 14.42 -16.25
C TYR A 248 9.19 13.34 -16.04
N GLU A 249 8.44 13.01 -17.09
CA GLU A 249 7.51 11.88 -17.11
C GLU A 249 8.32 10.59 -17.37
N MET A 250 8.44 9.75 -16.34
CA MET A 250 9.10 8.45 -16.44
C MET A 250 8.20 7.46 -17.17
N ARG A 251 8.72 6.76 -18.16
CA ARG A 251 7.99 5.90 -19.08
C ARG A 251 8.66 4.54 -19.19
N GLN A 252 7.83 3.50 -19.29
CA GLN A 252 8.31 2.15 -19.58
C GLN A 252 8.98 2.09 -20.95
N GLY A 253 10.15 1.45 -21.02
CA GLY A 253 10.72 0.92 -22.27
C GLY A 253 10.38 -0.56 -22.49
N ARG A 254 11.42 -1.39 -22.59
CA ARG A 254 11.32 -2.84 -22.82
C ARG A 254 12.31 -3.62 -21.96
N ASN A 255 11.91 -4.86 -21.70
CA ASN A 255 12.70 -5.88 -21.02
C ASN A 255 13.14 -6.95 -22.04
N GLU A 256 14.06 -7.85 -21.69
CA GLU A 256 14.48 -8.98 -22.53
C GLU A 256 15.09 -8.57 -23.90
N LEU A 257 15.80 -7.45 -23.95
CA LEU A 257 16.47 -6.94 -25.16
C LEU A 257 17.78 -7.72 -25.44
N THR A 258 17.63 -8.99 -25.81
CA THR A 258 18.72 -9.95 -26.07
C THR A 258 19.47 -9.77 -27.39
N THR A 259 19.18 -8.71 -28.16
CA THR A 259 19.90 -8.41 -29.43
C THR A 259 20.08 -6.90 -29.60
N PRO A 260 21.17 -6.43 -30.23
CA PRO A 260 21.38 -5.00 -30.44
C PRO A 260 20.28 -4.38 -31.31
N ARG A 261 19.74 -5.13 -32.28
CA ARG A 261 18.60 -4.71 -33.09
C ARG A 261 17.34 -4.47 -32.25
N ALA A 262 17.11 -5.22 -31.18
CA ALA A 262 15.96 -5.00 -30.30
C ALA A 262 16.11 -3.67 -29.55
N LEU A 263 17.28 -3.40 -28.96
CA LEU A 263 17.56 -2.13 -28.28
C LEU A 263 17.53 -0.93 -29.25
N VAL A 264 18.15 -1.02 -30.42
CA VAL A 264 18.12 0.04 -31.44
C VAL A 264 16.69 0.32 -31.94
N ASN A 265 15.88 -0.71 -32.17
CA ASN A 265 14.46 -0.53 -32.55
C ASN A 265 13.65 0.16 -31.44
N ASP A 266 13.96 -0.12 -30.17
CA ASP A 266 13.26 0.47 -29.02
C ASP A 266 13.62 1.95 -28.85
N LEU A 267 14.92 2.28 -28.85
CA LEU A 267 15.41 3.67 -28.86
C LEU A 267 14.84 4.44 -30.07
N GLN A 268 14.76 3.80 -31.24
CA GLN A 268 14.14 4.38 -32.42
C GLN A 268 12.64 4.68 -32.20
N ARG A 269 11.87 3.77 -31.60
CA ARG A 269 10.44 3.97 -31.30
C ARG A 269 10.24 5.20 -30.42
N HIS A 270 11.01 5.31 -29.35
CA HIS A 270 10.87 6.37 -28.35
C HIS A 270 11.41 7.73 -28.81
N PHE A 271 12.52 7.78 -29.55
CA PHE A 271 13.07 9.04 -30.04
C PHE A 271 12.44 9.54 -31.35
N SER A 272 11.89 8.67 -32.21
CA SER A 272 11.42 9.09 -33.54
C SER A 272 10.16 9.96 -33.55
N THR A 273 9.27 9.81 -32.57
CA THR A 273 8.01 10.57 -32.48
C THR A 273 7.65 10.91 -31.04
N PRO A 274 7.01 12.07 -30.77
CA PRO A 274 6.36 12.31 -29.48
C PRO A 274 5.37 11.18 -29.14
N LEU A 275 5.39 10.70 -27.89
CA LEU A 275 4.48 9.67 -27.38
C LEU A 275 3.43 10.31 -26.45
N PRO A 276 2.21 9.73 -26.34
CA PRO A 276 1.15 10.24 -25.47
C PRO A 276 1.64 10.50 -24.03
N SER A 277 1.27 11.63 -23.43
CA SER A 277 1.43 11.85 -21.99
C SER A 277 0.43 10.99 -21.22
N HIS A 278 0.78 10.51 -20.01
CA HIS A 278 -0.06 9.56 -19.28
C HIS A 278 -1.49 10.07 -18.99
N ASP A 279 -1.66 11.39 -18.91
CA ASP A 279 -2.95 12.08 -18.74
C ASP A 279 -3.89 12.05 -19.97
N GLY A 280 -3.43 11.59 -21.14
CA GLY A 280 -4.20 11.59 -22.38
C GLY A 280 -4.58 12.99 -22.91
N LEU A 281 -3.86 14.04 -22.48
CA LEU A 281 -4.09 15.43 -22.90
C LEU A 281 -3.17 15.88 -24.04
N GLY A 282 -2.03 15.22 -24.25
CA GLY A 282 -1.09 15.56 -25.31
C GLY A 282 -0.01 14.51 -25.54
N THR A 283 1.13 14.96 -26.08
CA THR A 283 2.32 14.13 -26.32
C THR A 283 3.58 14.82 -25.86
N ALA A 284 4.55 14.09 -25.31
CA ALA A 284 5.90 14.55 -25.01
C ALA A 284 6.96 13.64 -25.67
N GLN A 285 8.15 14.18 -25.91
CA GLN A 285 9.30 13.47 -26.49
C GLN A 285 10.26 12.99 -25.40
N ASP A 286 10.75 11.76 -25.58
CA ASP A 286 11.74 11.17 -24.70
C ASP A 286 13.13 11.77 -24.99
N THR A 287 13.85 12.14 -23.92
CA THR A 287 15.15 12.82 -23.99
C THR A 287 16.27 12.10 -23.25
N PHE A 288 15.92 11.32 -22.23
CA PHE A 288 16.86 10.41 -21.58
C PHE A 288 16.33 8.98 -21.66
N THR A 289 17.27 8.05 -21.73
CA THR A 289 17.04 6.62 -21.55
C THR A 289 18.08 6.10 -20.59
N ASP A 290 17.64 5.44 -19.53
CA ASP A 290 18.48 4.49 -18.81
C ASP A 290 18.44 3.15 -19.55
N VAL A 291 19.62 2.60 -19.79
CA VAL A 291 19.82 1.24 -20.28
C VAL A 291 20.60 0.48 -19.23
N THR A 292 19.93 -0.42 -18.51
CA THR A 292 20.61 -1.39 -17.65
C THR A 292 21.01 -2.59 -18.52
N LEU A 293 22.28 -2.95 -18.50
CA LEU A 293 22.86 -4.09 -19.20
C LEU A 293 22.97 -5.30 -18.25
N SER A 294 22.88 -6.50 -18.80
CA SER A 294 23.18 -7.76 -18.11
C SER A 294 24.32 -8.49 -18.80
N PHE A 295 25.19 -9.12 -18.01
CA PHE A 295 26.34 -9.86 -18.52
C PHE A 295 26.25 -11.37 -18.26
N GLY A 296 27.06 -12.15 -18.97
CA GLY A 296 27.06 -13.62 -18.91
C GLY A 296 27.46 -14.23 -17.55
N ASP A 297 28.09 -13.46 -16.67
CA ASP A 297 28.36 -13.83 -15.28
C ASP A 297 27.22 -13.51 -14.29
N GLY A 298 26.18 -12.82 -14.76
CA GLY A 298 25.01 -12.39 -13.97
C GLY A 298 25.17 -11.06 -13.24
N SER A 299 26.20 -10.26 -13.56
CA SER A 299 26.30 -8.87 -13.10
C SER A 299 25.55 -7.89 -14.01
N HIS A 300 25.30 -6.68 -13.48
CA HIS A 300 24.52 -5.63 -14.14
C HIS A 300 25.29 -4.30 -14.20
N HIS A 301 25.01 -3.47 -15.21
CA HIS A 301 25.65 -2.16 -15.38
C HIS A 301 24.71 -1.12 -16.00
N ALA A 302 24.64 0.08 -15.43
CA ALA A 302 23.73 1.14 -15.89
C ALA A 302 24.44 2.19 -16.75
N ILE A 303 23.96 2.39 -17.99
CA ILE A 303 24.41 3.45 -18.90
C ILE A 303 23.26 4.42 -19.20
N ILE A 304 23.57 5.71 -19.36
CA ILE A 304 22.57 6.74 -19.70
C ILE A 304 22.78 7.24 -21.13
N ILE A 305 21.72 7.27 -21.92
CA ILE A 305 21.68 7.89 -23.24
C ILE A 305 20.86 9.18 -23.14
N GLN A 306 21.42 10.30 -23.61
CA GLN A 306 20.75 11.59 -23.75
C GLN A 306 20.63 11.97 -25.22
N ARG A 307 19.45 12.47 -25.61
CA ARG A 307 19.21 13.12 -26.89
C ARG A 307 19.42 14.64 -26.77
N VAL A 308 20.30 15.19 -27.60
CA VAL A 308 20.84 16.56 -27.54
C VAL A 308 20.58 17.26 -28.89
N ASN A 309 20.56 18.60 -28.91
CA ASN A 309 20.44 19.41 -30.15
C ASN A 309 19.26 19.03 -31.07
N ARG A 310 18.09 18.77 -30.45
CA ARG A 310 16.87 18.22 -31.08
C ARG A 310 16.43 18.94 -32.35
N SER A 311 16.14 18.17 -33.39
CA SER A 311 15.59 18.62 -34.68
C SER A 311 14.22 17.99 -34.97
N ALA A 312 13.68 18.23 -36.16
CA ALA A 312 12.41 17.65 -36.62
C ALA A 312 12.53 16.17 -37.06
N ASP A 313 13.75 15.68 -37.33
CA ASP A 313 14.02 14.27 -37.63
C ASP A 313 15.14 13.77 -36.72
N TYR A 314 14.76 12.94 -35.75
CA TYR A 314 15.63 12.37 -34.71
C TYR A 314 16.95 11.80 -35.25
N ARG A 315 16.99 11.34 -36.52
CA ARG A 315 18.22 10.84 -37.15
C ARG A 315 19.34 11.86 -37.23
N ASN A 316 19.02 13.16 -37.26
CA ASN A 316 19.98 14.26 -37.39
C ASN A 316 20.38 14.87 -36.04
N ASP A 317 19.79 14.38 -34.94
CA ASP A 317 20.03 14.91 -33.60
C ASP A 317 21.39 14.44 -33.07
N GLU A 318 21.92 15.16 -32.07
CA GLU A 318 23.11 14.70 -31.36
C GLU A 318 22.69 13.72 -30.27
N TYR A 319 23.49 12.69 -30.03
CA TYR A 319 23.28 11.77 -28.91
C TYR A 319 24.53 11.73 -28.04
N GLN A 320 24.36 11.68 -26.73
CA GLN A 320 25.46 11.41 -25.80
C GLN A 320 25.14 10.13 -25.04
N LEU A 321 26.13 9.26 -24.89
CA LEU A 321 26.06 8.03 -24.08
C LEU A 321 27.09 8.18 -22.95
N TYR A 322 26.67 7.97 -21.71
CA TYR A 322 27.56 7.90 -20.57
C TYR A 322 27.60 6.48 -20.01
N ASP A 323 28.81 5.94 -19.97
CA ASP A 323 29.15 4.68 -19.33
C ASP A 323 30.21 4.98 -18.27
N THR A 324 29.96 4.61 -17.02
CA THR A 324 30.82 4.99 -15.89
C THR A 324 32.21 4.37 -15.96
N SER A 325 32.34 3.20 -16.59
CA SER A 325 33.60 2.48 -16.76
C SER A 325 34.48 3.08 -17.85
N HIS A 326 33.90 3.76 -18.84
CA HIS A 326 34.60 4.17 -20.08
C HIS A 326 34.58 5.69 -20.34
N GLY A 327 33.60 6.43 -19.81
CA GLY A 327 33.42 7.87 -20.00
C GLY A 327 32.16 8.23 -20.78
N ALA A 328 32.06 9.50 -21.20
CA ALA A 328 30.94 10.00 -22.00
C ALA A 328 31.35 10.22 -23.46
N PHE A 329 30.56 9.67 -24.37
CA PHE A 329 30.76 9.67 -25.82
C PHE A 329 29.65 10.46 -26.52
N ARG A 330 29.98 11.14 -27.63
CA ARG A 330 29.05 11.96 -28.42
C ARG A 330 28.94 11.43 -29.85
N TYR A 331 27.73 11.26 -30.34
CA TYR A 331 27.40 10.73 -31.65
C TYR A 331 26.67 11.79 -32.50
N GLN A 332 27.08 11.94 -33.74
CA GLN A 332 26.38 12.76 -34.73
C GLN A 332 25.34 11.89 -35.44
N GLY A 333 24.07 12.08 -35.07
CA GLY A 333 22.95 11.33 -35.62
C GLY A 333 22.72 9.96 -34.97
N PHE A 334 21.50 9.46 -35.12
CA PHE A 334 21.05 8.21 -34.50
C PHE A 334 21.77 6.97 -35.05
N ASP A 335 22.10 6.95 -36.35
CA ASP A 335 22.77 5.82 -36.98
C ASP A 335 24.19 5.59 -36.41
N SER A 336 24.85 6.66 -35.96
CA SER A 336 26.15 6.60 -35.28
C SER A 336 26.01 5.96 -33.89
N LEU A 337 25.03 6.40 -33.08
CA LEU A 337 24.70 5.77 -31.79
C LEU A 337 24.32 4.29 -31.97
N ALA A 338 23.50 3.98 -32.98
CA ALA A 338 23.10 2.61 -33.29
C ALA A 338 24.32 1.74 -33.66
N THR A 339 25.32 2.30 -34.36
CA THR A 339 26.56 1.58 -34.70
C THR A 339 27.32 1.21 -33.43
N ALA A 340 27.49 2.12 -32.48
CA ALA A 340 28.10 1.83 -31.18
C ALA A 340 27.35 0.74 -30.40
N ILE A 341 26.02 0.78 -30.38
CA ILE A 341 25.19 -0.23 -29.69
C ILE A 341 25.33 -1.61 -30.34
N ASN A 342 25.44 -1.70 -31.68
CA ASN A 342 25.71 -2.99 -32.33
C ASN A 342 27.11 -3.53 -31.92
N ALA A 343 28.14 -2.70 -31.97
CA ALA A 343 29.50 -3.07 -31.55
C ALA A 343 29.56 -3.47 -30.06
N LEU A 344 28.77 -2.83 -29.20
CA LEU A 344 28.69 -3.13 -27.76
C LEU A 344 28.18 -4.55 -27.50
N TYR A 345 27.17 -5.02 -28.23
CA TYR A 345 26.71 -6.43 -28.13
C TYR A 345 27.67 -7.42 -28.80
N GLU A 346 28.40 -7.02 -29.85
CA GLU A 346 29.31 -7.91 -30.56
C GLU A 346 30.65 -8.11 -29.83
N HIS A 347 31.15 -7.08 -29.13
CA HIS A 347 32.52 -7.04 -28.59
C HIS A 347 32.63 -6.49 -27.15
N GLY A 348 31.63 -5.74 -26.68
CA GLY A 348 31.66 -5.12 -25.35
C GLY A 348 31.53 -6.12 -24.19
N TYR A 349 32.13 -5.77 -23.06
CA TYR A 349 32.04 -6.50 -21.79
C TYR A 349 32.44 -7.98 -21.85
N ALA A 350 33.31 -8.37 -22.78
CA ALA A 350 33.75 -9.76 -22.97
C ALA A 350 34.32 -10.41 -21.68
N ASN A 351 34.95 -9.61 -20.79
CA ASN A 351 35.43 -10.04 -19.46
C ASN A 351 34.31 -10.57 -18.54
N PHE A 352 33.11 -10.04 -18.67
CA PHE A 352 31.92 -10.40 -17.88
C PHE A 352 31.02 -11.41 -18.63
N GLY A 353 31.50 -11.95 -19.76
CA GLY A 353 30.75 -12.85 -20.63
C GLY A 353 29.99 -12.17 -21.76
N GLY A 354 30.18 -10.86 -21.97
CA GLY A 354 29.50 -10.06 -22.99
C GLY A 354 28.09 -9.62 -22.59
N VAL A 355 27.51 -8.67 -23.34
CA VAL A 355 26.12 -8.22 -23.14
C VAL A 355 25.15 -9.33 -23.56
N THR A 356 24.35 -9.83 -22.61
CA THR A 356 23.35 -10.89 -22.85
C THR A 356 21.94 -10.34 -22.99
N GLU A 357 21.63 -9.27 -22.26
CA GLU A 357 20.31 -8.64 -22.19
C GLU A 357 20.46 -7.15 -21.86
N ALA A 358 19.42 -6.37 -22.17
CA ALA A 358 19.26 -5.01 -21.66
C ALA A 358 17.79 -4.71 -21.31
N TRP A 359 17.60 -3.74 -20.41
CA TRP A 359 16.32 -3.16 -20.03
C TRP A 359 16.35 -1.65 -20.26
N THR A 360 15.25 -1.07 -20.75
CA THR A 360 15.16 0.37 -21.02
C THR A 360 14.09 1.07 -20.19
N THR A 361 14.43 2.23 -19.66
CA THR A 361 13.49 3.19 -19.03
C THR A 361 13.68 4.57 -19.65
N TYR A 362 12.59 5.23 -20.02
CA TYR A 362 12.62 6.51 -20.73
C TYR A 362 12.13 7.65 -19.84
N TYR A 363 12.60 8.86 -20.13
CA TYR A 363 12.18 10.08 -19.45
C TYR A 363 11.83 11.17 -20.46
N ALA A 364 10.58 11.60 -20.47
CA ALA A 364 10.06 12.60 -21.38
C ALA A 364 10.27 14.02 -20.87
N ASP A 365 10.80 14.90 -21.72
CA ASP A 365 11.00 16.31 -21.39
C ASP A 365 9.66 17.07 -21.54
N PRO A 366 9.09 17.62 -20.46
CA PRO A 366 7.85 18.38 -20.50
C PRO A 366 7.92 19.64 -21.37
N LEU A 367 9.12 20.21 -21.59
CA LEU A 367 9.30 21.37 -22.48
C LEU A 367 8.99 21.03 -23.95
N THR A 368 8.89 19.74 -24.30
CA THR A 368 8.50 19.26 -25.64
C THR A 368 6.99 19.08 -25.80
N TRP A 369 6.22 19.17 -24.72
CA TRP A 369 4.83 18.73 -24.72
C TRP A 369 3.96 19.51 -25.71
N ARG A 370 3.03 18.80 -26.36
CA ARG A 370 2.06 19.32 -27.33
C ARG A 370 0.66 18.83 -26.97
N ALA A 371 -0.28 19.75 -26.81
CA ALA A 371 -1.69 19.44 -26.59
C ALA A 371 -2.30 18.70 -27.78
N TYR A 372 -3.21 17.76 -27.52
CA TYR A 372 -4.08 17.20 -28.54
C TYR A 372 -5.13 18.21 -29.04
N THR A 373 -5.73 17.90 -30.19
CA THR A 373 -6.74 18.77 -30.80
C THR A 373 -7.93 18.95 -29.87
N GLY A 374 -8.29 20.21 -29.57
CA GLY A 374 -9.39 20.54 -28.67
C GLY A 374 -9.04 20.54 -27.17
N VAL A 375 -7.80 20.25 -26.79
CA VAL A 375 -7.28 20.45 -25.43
C VAL A 375 -6.67 21.85 -25.30
N ALA A 376 -6.91 22.52 -24.18
CA ALA A 376 -6.34 23.84 -23.91
C ALA A 376 -4.81 23.73 -23.65
N PRO A 377 -3.94 24.54 -24.30
CA PRO A 377 -2.49 24.43 -24.14
C PRO A 377 -1.98 24.62 -22.71
N ASP A 378 -2.70 25.36 -21.87
CA ASP A 378 -2.29 25.62 -20.48
C ASP A 378 -2.45 24.38 -19.58
N ALA A 379 -3.25 23.37 -19.98
CA ALA A 379 -3.51 22.14 -19.22
C ALA A 379 -2.25 21.31 -18.87
N HIS A 380 -1.13 21.55 -19.57
CA HIS A 380 0.17 20.94 -19.25
C HIS A 380 1.02 21.78 -18.29
N ARG A 381 0.91 23.12 -18.35
CA ARG A 381 1.62 23.99 -17.39
C ARG A 381 1.09 23.75 -15.97
N GLU A 382 -0.18 23.40 -15.90
CA GLU A 382 -0.88 22.84 -14.74
C GLU A 382 -0.18 21.59 -14.17
N MET A 383 0.01 20.55 -14.99
CA MET A 383 0.64 19.27 -14.61
C MET A 383 2.09 19.42 -14.10
N MET A 384 2.80 20.46 -14.53
CA MET A 384 4.24 20.62 -14.31
C MET A 384 4.68 21.07 -12.91
N GLN A 385 3.76 21.55 -12.06
CA GLN A 385 4.09 21.92 -10.68
C GLN A 385 4.02 20.72 -9.72
N ASN A 386 4.33 19.51 -10.21
CA ASN A 386 3.82 18.32 -9.56
C ASN A 386 4.45 18.06 -8.19
N ALA A 387 3.57 17.90 -7.21
CA ALA A 387 3.97 17.61 -5.84
C ALA A 387 4.22 16.11 -5.68
N ALA A 388 5.23 15.77 -4.88
CA ALA A 388 5.49 14.40 -4.48
C ALA A 388 4.39 13.85 -3.56
N LEU A 389 4.19 12.53 -3.53
CA LEU A 389 3.18 11.84 -2.71
C LEU A 389 3.15 12.33 -1.24
N ARG A 390 4.32 12.58 -0.64
CA ARG A 390 4.48 13.12 0.73
C ARG A 390 3.70 14.41 0.98
N ALA A 391 3.50 15.24 -0.04
CA ALA A 391 2.77 16.50 0.08
C ALA A 391 1.27 16.28 0.42
N PHE A 392 0.77 15.07 0.16
CA PHE A 392 -0.59 14.58 0.45
C PHE A 392 -0.58 13.54 1.58
N GLY A 393 0.57 12.90 1.83
CA GLY A 393 0.85 12.11 3.04
C GLY A 393 0.90 12.89 4.36
N ASN A 394 0.83 14.23 4.34
CA ASN A 394 0.87 15.09 5.55
C ASN A 394 -0.19 14.77 6.63
N GLU A 395 -1.27 14.05 6.32
CA GLU A 395 -2.22 13.56 7.34
C GLU A 395 -1.67 12.38 8.15
N ARG A 396 -0.55 11.76 7.74
CA ARG A 396 0.15 10.63 8.39
C ARG A 396 1.33 11.13 9.24
N PRO A 397 1.15 11.58 10.49
CA PRO A 397 2.24 11.49 11.47
C PRO A 397 2.65 10.00 11.58
N PRO A 398 3.96 9.68 11.67
CA PRO A 398 4.43 8.31 11.86
C PRO A 398 3.68 7.64 13.01
N VAL A 399 3.17 6.43 12.80
CA VAL A 399 2.38 5.75 13.82
C VAL A 399 3.33 5.33 14.95
N LEU A 400 3.38 6.13 16.02
CA LEU A 400 4.36 5.94 17.08
C LEU A 400 4.16 4.63 17.84
N ALA A 401 5.28 4.04 18.26
CA ALA A 401 5.29 2.95 19.23
C ALA A 401 4.67 3.42 20.57
N PRO A 402 3.99 2.53 21.32
CA PRO A 402 3.41 2.91 22.61
C PRO A 402 4.51 3.08 23.65
N THR A 403 4.36 4.08 24.53
CA THR A 403 5.31 4.34 25.62
C THR A 403 5.20 3.34 26.77
N ASP A 404 4.06 2.66 26.91
CA ASP A 404 3.83 1.58 27.88
C ASP A 404 3.23 0.33 27.19
N PRO A 405 4.05 -0.69 26.90
CA PRO A 405 3.57 -1.96 26.34
C PRO A 405 2.58 -2.72 27.23
N GLY A 406 2.44 -2.39 28.53
CA GLY A 406 1.48 -3.01 29.44
C GLY A 406 0.02 -2.61 29.18
N GLN A 407 -0.19 -1.54 28.41
CA GLN A 407 -1.47 -1.06 27.91
C GLN A 407 -1.85 -1.70 26.57
N LEU A 408 -0.86 -2.14 25.79
CA LEU A 408 -1.15 -2.97 24.64
C LEU A 408 -1.78 -4.28 25.10
N PRO A 409 -2.72 -4.83 24.33
CA PRO A 409 -3.11 -6.20 24.51
C PRO A 409 -1.93 -7.10 24.03
N PRO A 410 -1.81 -8.35 24.51
CA PRO A 410 -0.87 -9.32 23.99
C PRO A 410 -1.35 -9.76 22.60
N PRO A 411 -0.43 -10.12 21.68
CA PRO A 411 -0.81 -10.62 20.37
C PRO A 411 -1.88 -11.72 20.49
N PRO A 412 -2.86 -11.78 19.56
CA PRO A 412 -3.83 -12.87 19.56
C PRO A 412 -3.14 -14.23 19.56
N ASP A 413 -3.79 -15.23 20.15
CA ASP A 413 -3.23 -16.58 20.30
C ASP A 413 -3.25 -17.35 18.98
N PHE A 414 -2.31 -16.99 18.10
CA PHE A 414 -2.04 -17.66 16.83
C PHE A 414 -0.98 -18.75 17.04
N ASP A 415 -1.40 -19.99 17.40
CA ASP A 415 -0.59 -21.23 17.52
C ASP A 415 0.94 -21.01 17.68
N GLN A 416 1.40 -20.80 18.94
CA GLN A 416 2.74 -20.27 19.30
C GLN A 416 3.78 -21.35 19.74
N PRO A 417 5.13 -21.15 19.65
CA PRO A 417 5.97 -20.40 20.63
C PRO A 417 7.18 -19.61 20.00
N GLY A 418 7.78 -18.54 20.55
CA GLY A 418 7.61 -17.83 21.82
C GLY A 418 6.56 -16.70 21.81
N PRO A 419 6.86 -15.38 21.99
CA PRO A 419 5.84 -14.38 22.41
C PRO A 419 4.79 -14.00 21.36
N SER A 420 5.06 -14.38 20.11
CA SER A 420 4.22 -14.22 18.92
C SER A 420 4.00 -15.56 18.22
N GLY A 421 4.36 -16.64 18.91
CA GLY A 421 5.16 -17.81 18.54
C GLY A 421 4.97 -18.56 17.25
N TRP A 422 4.75 -17.83 16.19
CA TRP A 422 4.86 -18.32 14.85
C TRP A 422 6.31 -18.82 14.59
N ASP A 423 6.47 -20.11 14.34
CA ASP A 423 7.76 -20.82 14.27
C ASP A 423 8.49 -20.70 12.92
N GLY A 424 7.94 -19.93 11.98
CA GLY A 424 8.42 -19.88 10.60
C GLY A 424 7.79 -20.93 9.67
N GLY A 425 6.81 -21.69 10.14
CA GLY A 425 6.26 -22.89 9.50
C GLY A 425 5.86 -22.72 8.03
N PRO A 426 6.29 -23.63 7.11
CA PRO A 426 6.03 -23.54 5.67
C PRO A 426 4.59 -23.96 5.27
N ARG A 427 3.60 -23.80 6.15
CA ARG A 427 2.20 -24.21 5.93
C ARG A 427 1.17 -23.15 6.35
N THR A 428 1.62 -21.90 6.54
CA THR A 428 0.78 -20.83 7.10
C THR A 428 0.71 -19.58 6.24
N GLU A 429 1.28 -19.59 5.04
CA GLU A 429 1.07 -18.55 4.02
C GLU A 429 -0.42 -18.37 3.61
N PHE A 430 -1.28 -19.32 4.01
CA PHE A 430 -2.75 -19.26 3.89
C PHE A 430 -3.50 -19.29 5.24
N ARG A 431 -2.84 -19.10 6.39
CA ARG A 431 -3.54 -19.10 7.69
C ARG A 431 -4.22 -17.75 7.92
N ARG A 432 -5.55 -17.79 7.77
CA ARG A 432 -6.50 -16.69 7.90
C ARG A 432 -6.45 -16.08 9.29
N ALA A 433 -6.49 -14.74 9.38
CA ALA A 433 -7.08 -14.10 10.54
C ALA A 433 -8.54 -14.58 10.65
N THR A 434 -8.99 -14.86 11.87
CA THR A 434 -10.18 -15.64 12.22
C THR A 434 -11.46 -15.32 11.41
N GLY A 435 -11.65 -16.04 10.30
CA GLY A 435 -12.96 -16.33 9.70
C GLY A 435 -13.62 -15.25 8.84
N VAL A 436 -13.11 -15.01 7.62
CA VAL A 436 -13.85 -15.23 6.32
C VAL A 436 -12.79 -15.50 5.25
N ASP A 437 -13.07 -16.35 4.25
CA ASP A 437 -12.19 -16.54 3.09
C ASP A 437 -12.18 -15.30 2.18
N GLN A 438 -11.16 -14.45 2.33
CA GLN A 438 -10.89 -13.35 1.40
C GLN A 438 -9.38 -13.09 1.23
N PRO A 439 -8.91 -12.74 0.01
CA PRO A 439 -7.50 -12.44 -0.27
C PRO A 439 -7.05 -11.03 0.20
N ASP A 440 -7.97 -10.14 0.58
CA ASP A 440 -7.71 -8.76 1.02
C ASP A 440 -7.11 -8.65 2.44
N HIS A 441 -7.14 -9.74 3.21
CA HIS A 441 -6.75 -9.78 4.62
C HIS A 441 -5.71 -10.87 4.94
N PRO A 442 -4.55 -10.91 4.24
CA PRO A 442 -3.49 -11.85 4.55
C PRO A 442 -2.95 -11.61 5.97
N PHE A 443 -2.49 -12.67 6.64
CA PHE A 443 -1.85 -12.53 7.96
C PHE A 443 -0.64 -11.60 7.90
N ALA A 444 0.22 -11.80 6.90
CA ALA A 444 1.34 -10.94 6.59
C ALA A 444 1.63 -11.00 5.08
N LEU A 445 2.21 -9.92 4.58
CA LEU A 445 2.90 -9.85 3.30
C LEU A 445 4.41 -9.89 3.56
N PHE A 446 5.16 -10.44 2.61
CA PHE A 446 6.58 -10.69 2.73
C PHE A 446 7.35 -9.67 1.89
N ARG A 447 8.20 -8.86 2.52
CA ARG A 447 9.02 -7.87 1.84
C ARG A 447 10.52 -8.23 1.92
N PRO A 448 11.21 -8.44 0.80
CA PRO A 448 12.66 -8.55 0.79
C PRO A 448 13.30 -7.17 1.00
N SER A 449 14.44 -7.12 1.69
CA SER A 449 15.30 -5.92 1.72
C SER A 449 16.69 -6.25 2.27
N GLN A 450 17.71 -5.54 1.80
CA GLN A 450 19.04 -5.55 2.40
C GLN A 450 19.14 -4.65 3.64
N THR A 451 18.23 -3.67 3.80
CA THR A 451 18.19 -2.73 4.92
C THR A 451 18.03 -3.47 6.25
N SER A 452 18.89 -3.17 7.22
CA SER A 452 18.82 -3.80 8.54
C SER A 452 17.66 -3.28 9.40
N PRO A 453 17.11 -4.05 10.35
CA PRO A 453 15.98 -3.60 11.17
C PRO A 453 16.25 -2.35 12.00
N ALA A 454 17.50 -2.15 12.43
CA ALA A 454 17.91 -0.95 13.15
C ALA A 454 17.88 0.30 12.23
N GLN A 455 18.44 0.18 11.03
CA GLN A 455 18.41 1.22 10.00
C GLN A 455 16.97 1.52 9.54
N LEU A 456 16.14 0.48 9.39
CA LEU A 456 14.73 0.64 9.03
C LEU A 456 13.95 1.40 10.12
N LYS A 457 14.28 1.16 11.40
CA LYS A 457 13.71 1.93 12.52
C LYS A 457 14.17 3.39 12.49
N GLU A 458 15.43 3.68 12.18
CA GLU A 458 15.93 5.05 12.00
C GLU A 458 15.24 5.76 10.81
N GLN A 459 14.97 5.03 9.73
CA GLN A 459 14.23 5.49 8.54
C GLN A 459 12.71 5.61 8.77
N GLN A 460 12.19 5.16 9.92
CA GLN A 460 10.76 5.03 10.23
C GLN A 460 9.97 4.08 9.31
N GLY A 461 10.64 3.28 8.47
CA GLY A 461 10.04 2.31 7.55
C GLY A 461 10.56 2.44 6.12
N PHE A 462 9.80 1.94 5.14
CA PHE A 462 10.15 1.96 3.72
C PHE A 462 9.35 3.04 2.99
N SER A 463 9.98 4.06 2.41
CA SER A 463 9.27 5.17 1.74
C SER A 463 9.81 5.43 0.34
N VAL A 464 8.89 5.68 -0.59
CA VAL A 464 9.10 6.26 -1.93
C VAL A 464 8.23 7.52 -2.10
N GLU A 465 7.80 8.15 -1.01
CA GLU A 465 6.88 9.29 -1.03
C GLU A 465 7.45 10.58 -1.64
N ASP A 466 8.76 10.63 -1.90
CA ASP A 466 9.39 11.69 -2.71
C ASP A 466 9.09 11.56 -4.21
N THR A 467 8.48 10.45 -4.66
CA THR A 467 8.01 10.27 -6.04
C THR A 467 6.91 11.29 -6.41
N PRO A 468 7.07 12.08 -7.49
CA PRO A 468 6.01 12.91 -8.08
C PRO A 468 4.78 12.09 -8.48
N LEU A 469 3.58 12.67 -8.32
CA LEU A 469 2.33 11.98 -8.69
C LEU A 469 2.32 11.50 -10.16
N HIS A 470 2.80 12.29 -11.12
CA HIS A 470 2.80 11.88 -12.54
C HIS A 470 3.67 10.65 -12.83
N ASN A 471 4.66 10.36 -11.97
CA ASN A 471 5.49 9.15 -12.00
C ASN A 471 5.00 8.07 -11.00
N THR A 472 3.92 8.33 -10.27
CA THR A 472 3.21 7.31 -9.48
C THR A 472 2.31 6.51 -10.44
N ASN A 473 2.77 5.34 -10.87
CA ASN A 473 2.12 4.57 -11.93
C ASN A 473 2.32 3.06 -11.66
N LEU A 474 1.22 2.31 -11.60
CA LEU A 474 1.24 0.90 -11.21
C LEU A 474 1.72 -0.01 -12.35
N ASP A 475 1.39 0.32 -13.61
CA ASP A 475 1.94 -0.36 -14.80
C ASP A 475 3.46 -0.14 -14.92
N LEU A 476 3.93 1.07 -14.58
CA LEU A 476 5.36 1.38 -14.48
C LEU A 476 6.04 0.58 -13.36
N HIS A 477 5.39 0.46 -12.20
CA HIS A 477 5.89 -0.36 -11.08
C HIS A 477 6.05 -1.84 -11.46
N ASP A 478 5.00 -2.48 -11.98
CA ASP A 478 5.04 -3.87 -12.47
C ASP A 478 6.10 -4.04 -13.57
N SER A 479 6.32 -3.02 -14.43
CA SER A 479 7.37 -3.08 -15.45
C SER A 479 8.80 -3.11 -14.90
N ILE A 480 9.06 -2.39 -13.80
CA ILE A 480 10.36 -2.34 -13.12
C ILE A 480 10.58 -3.64 -12.35
N VAL A 481 9.58 -4.06 -11.56
CA VAL A 481 9.64 -5.24 -10.68
C VAL A 481 9.66 -6.56 -11.47
N ALA A 482 8.99 -6.62 -12.63
CA ALA A 482 9.10 -7.76 -13.54
C ALA A 482 10.34 -7.67 -14.46
N GLY A 483 10.91 -6.47 -14.65
CA GLY A 483 12.12 -6.26 -15.45
C GLY A 483 13.39 -6.72 -14.75
N ASN A 484 13.57 -6.34 -13.48
CA ASN A 484 14.70 -6.80 -12.68
C ASN A 484 14.21 -7.70 -11.51
N PRO A 485 14.61 -8.98 -11.45
CA PRO A 485 14.30 -9.87 -10.33
C PRO A 485 14.80 -9.39 -8.95
N ALA A 486 15.81 -8.50 -8.89
CA ALA A 486 16.27 -7.90 -7.64
C ALA A 486 15.45 -6.66 -7.22
N ALA A 487 14.82 -5.95 -8.18
CA ALA A 487 13.98 -4.80 -7.89
C ALA A 487 12.78 -5.18 -7.02
N THR A 488 12.35 -4.26 -6.16
CA THR A 488 11.15 -4.42 -5.32
C THR A 488 10.31 -3.13 -5.26
N ASP A 489 10.90 -1.97 -5.56
CA ASP A 489 10.24 -0.67 -5.48
C ASP A 489 10.34 0.05 -6.83
N GLY A 490 9.41 0.96 -7.10
CA GLY A 490 9.39 1.74 -8.34
C GLY A 490 8.02 2.35 -8.61
N GLY A 491 7.94 3.36 -9.47
CA GLY A 491 6.66 3.95 -9.90
C GLY A 491 5.82 4.51 -8.75
N GLY A 492 6.42 4.94 -7.64
CA GLY A 492 5.72 5.43 -6.45
C GLY A 492 5.13 4.36 -5.52
N TYR A 493 5.46 3.08 -5.73
CA TYR A 493 5.04 1.96 -4.88
C TYR A 493 6.22 1.21 -4.24
N VAL A 494 5.92 0.62 -3.08
CA VAL A 494 6.80 -0.21 -2.26
C VAL A 494 6.32 -1.67 -2.32
N GLY A 495 7.06 -2.55 -3.00
CA GLY A 495 6.61 -3.92 -3.28
C GLY A 495 6.64 -4.86 -2.08
N THR A 496 5.66 -5.76 -2.03
CA THR A 496 5.56 -6.87 -1.07
C THR A 496 4.88 -8.07 -1.75
N PHE A 497 5.08 -9.28 -1.24
CA PHE A 497 4.58 -10.51 -1.88
C PHE A 497 3.71 -11.31 -0.93
N THR A 498 2.67 -11.98 -1.42
CA THR A 498 1.87 -12.94 -0.63
C THR A 498 2.66 -14.21 -0.31
N GLY A 499 3.65 -14.56 -1.14
CA GLY A 499 4.48 -15.75 -0.97
C GLY A 499 5.89 -15.44 -0.46
N ARG A 500 6.32 -16.13 0.60
CA ARG A 500 7.69 -16.00 1.14
C ARG A 500 8.77 -16.40 0.12
N ALA A 501 8.46 -17.36 -0.76
CA ALA A 501 9.38 -17.82 -1.80
C ALA A 501 9.68 -16.74 -2.85
N ALA A 502 8.69 -15.91 -3.22
CA ALA A 502 8.90 -14.77 -4.12
C ALA A 502 9.85 -13.75 -3.49
N ALA A 503 9.61 -13.37 -2.23
CA ALA A 503 10.52 -12.49 -1.49
C ALA A 503 11.96 -13.07 -1.38
N GLN A 504 12.11 -14.38 -1.13
CA GLN A 504 13.43 -15.02 -1.11
C GLN A 504 14.15 -14.94 -2.46
N ALA A 505 13.46 -15.24 -3.56
CA ALA A 505 14.01 -15.21 -4.91
C ALA A 505 14.59 -13.83 -5.27
N ARG A 506 13.95 -12.74 -4.82
CA ARG A 506 14.48 -11.39 -5.02
C ARG A 506 15.77 -11.12 -4.24
N ILE A 507 15.89 -11.61 -3.00
CA ILE A 507 17.16 -11.51 -2.25
C ILE A 507 18.26 -12.34 -2.92
N ASP A 508 17.95 -13.53 -3.43
CA ASP A 508 18.88 -14.39 -4.18
C ASP A 508 19.35 -13.76 -5.51
N ALA A 509 18.54 -12.87 -6.10
CA ALA A 509 18.89 -12.12 -7.30
C ALA A 509 19.87 -10.97 -7.04
N THR A 510 19.81 -10.32 -5.86
CA THR A 510 20.76 -9.24 -5.51
C THR A 510 22.21 -9.74 -5.49
N ALA A 511 23.18 -8.88 -5.83
CA ALA A 511 24.62 -9.21 -5.79
C ALA A 511 25.07 -9.71 -4.40
N ALA A 512 24.49 -9.17 -3.33
CA ALA A 512 24.84 -9.51 -1.95
C ALA A 512 24.33 -10.88 -1.48
N LYS A 513 23.25 -11.41 -2.08
CA LYS A 513 22.59 -12.70 -1.77
C LYS A 513 22.29 -12.91 -0.28
N LYS A 514 22.02 -11.80 0.41
CA LYS A 514 21.77 -11.72 1.86
C LYS A 514 20.93 -10.50 2.19
N GLY A 515 20.17 -10.57 3.27
CA GLY A 515 19.30 -9.48 3.71
C GLY A 515 18.31 -9.94 4.77
N TYR A 516 17.07 -9.46 4.65
CA TYR A 516 15.97 -9.75 5.55
C TYR A 516 14.68 -9.95 4.75
N VAL A 517 13.85 -10.89 5.19
CA VAL A 517 12.44 -10.97 4.81
C VAL A 517 11.61 -10.40 5.96
N TYR A 518 11.00 -9.25 5.71
CA TYR A 518 10.11 -8.56 6.64
C TYR A 518 8.68 -9.06 6.51
N TYR A 519 7.99 -9.13 7.65
CA TYR A 519 6.59 -9.52 7.78
C TYR A 519 5.78 -8.25 7.96
N VAL A 520 5.06 -7.84 6.93
CA VAL A 520 4.31 -6.58 6.88
C VAL A 520 2.83 -6.88 7.08
N ALA A 521 2.15 -6.16 7.98
CA ALA A 521 0.69 -6.25 8.08
C ALA A 521 0.01 -5.56 6.88
N PRO A 522 -1.15 -6.06 6.39
CA PRO A 522 -1.86 -5.42 5.28
C PRO A 522 -2.37 -4.02 5.66
N SER A 523 -2.30 -3.04 4.75
CA SER A 523 -2.74 -1.65 4.99
C SER A 523 -3.50 -1.05 3.79
N PRO A 524 -4.36 -0.02 3.99
CA PRO A 524 -5.25 0.47 2.94
C PRO A 524 -4.56 1.11 1.73
N ASN A 525 -3.26 1.41 1.79
CA ASN A 525 -2.47 1.89 0.66
C ASN A 525 -1.84 0.76 -0.18
N MET A 526 -2.03 -0.51 0.22
CA MET A 526 -1.55 -1.69 -0.49
C MET A 526 -2.53 -2.15 -1.56
N VAL A 527 -2.06 -2.24 -2.79
CA VAL A 527 -2.84 -2.55 -3.98
C VAL A 527 -2.43 -3.93 -4.52
N ASP A 528 -3.40 -4.77 -4.88
CA ASP A 528 -3.17 -6.02 -5.62
C ASP A 528 -2.71 -5.67 -7.04
N VAL A 529 -1.45 -5.90 -7.37
CA VAL A 529 -0.87 -5.49 -8.67
C VAL A 529 -1.53 -6.26 -9.81
N GLN A 530 -1.66 -7.58 -9.67
CA GLN A 530 -2.27 -8.44 -10.68
C GLN A 530 -3.75 -8.11 -10.88
N GLY A 531 -4.49 -7.94 -9.78
CA GLY A 531 -5.91 -7.61 -9.81
C GLY A 531 -6.19 -6.21 -10.36
N SER A 532 -5.23 -5.28 -10.24
CA SER A 532 -5.39 -3.90 -10.73
C SER A 532 -4.97 -3.70 -12.17
N LEU A 533 -3.99 -4.46 -12.68
CA LEU A 533 -3.61 -4.40 -14.09
C LEU A 533 -4.42 -5.39 -14.95
N GLY A 534 -5.08 -6.37 -14.33
CA GLY A 534 -5.73 -7.47 -15.03
C GLY A 534 -4.74 -8.58 -15.38
N SER A 535 -5.19 -9.83 -15.28
CA SER A 535 -4.32 -11.02 -15.41
C SER A 535 -3.70 -11.24 -16.80
N GLU A 536 -4.19 -10.54 -17.83
CA GLU A 536 -3.66 -10.57 -19.20
C GLU A 536 -2.63 -9.45 -19.48
N HIS A 537 -2.42 -8.52 -18.53
CA HIS A 537 -1.59 -7.32 -18.73
C HIS A 537 -0.48 -7.15 -17.69
N ALA A 538 -0.70 -7.62 -16.44
CA ALA A 538 0.38 -7.74 -15.46
C ALA A 538 1.52 -8.64 -16.01
N ARG A 539 2.78 -8.22 -15.82
CA ARG A 539 3.97 -8.90 -16.37
C ARG A 539 4.41 -10.06 -15.49
N ALA A 540 4.24 -9.95 -14.17
CA ALA A 540 4.56 -11.01 -13.20
C ALA A 540 3.31 -11.56 -12.44
N PRO A 541 2.23 -12.02 -13.12
CA PRO A 541 0.94 -12.35 -12.51
C PRO A 541 0.94 -13.63 -11.65
N ARG A 542 2.11 -14.15 -11.29
CA ARG A 542 2.29 -15.34 -10.44
C ARG A 542 3.10 -15.07 -9.18
N ASP A 543 3.72 -13.90 -9.06
CA ASP A 543 4.54 -13.52 -7.91
C ASP A 543 3.66 -13.21 -6.67
N GLY A 544 2.36 -12.96 -6.89
CA GLY A 544 1.41 -12.60 -5.85
C GLY A 544 1.77 -11.25 -5.23
N GLU A 545 2.12 -10.27 -6.07
CA GLU A 545 2.58 -8.97 -5.62
C GLU A 545 1.44 -8.09 -5.11
N VAL A 546 1.70 -7.44 -3.98
CA VAL A 546 0.86 -6.44 -3.35
C VAL A 546 1.75 -5.23 -3.04
N ALA A 547 1.49 -4.10 -3.68
CA ALA A 547 2.38 -2.95 -3.67
C ALA A 547 1.76 -1.77 -2.89
N ALA A 548 2.50 -1.21 -1.93
CA ALA A 548 2.04 -0.10 -1.12
C ALA A 548 2.39 1.25 -1.77
N MET A 549 1.39 2.06 -2.12
CA MET A 549 1.65 3.42 -2.60
C MET A 549 2.32 4.24 -1.49
N GLY A 550 3.40 4.95 -1.79
CA GLY A 550 4.09 5.86 -0.88
C GLY A 550 4.96 5.19 0.17
N HIS A 551 4.40 4.66 1.27
CA HIS A 551 5.18 4.27 2.45
C HIS A 551 4.57 3.16 3.32
N LEU A 552 5.44 2.32 3.91
CA LEU A 552 5.18 1.33 4.96
C LEU A 552 5.81 1.79 6.28
N ASP A 553 5.03 2.01 7.34
CA ASP A 553 5.56 2.43 8.66
C ASP A 553 6.40 1.30 9.30
N TYR A 554 7.44 1.64 10.06
CA TYR A 554 8.18 0.66 10.86
C TYR A 554 7.26 -0.07 11.87
N THR A 555 6.23 0.59 12.39
CA THR A 555 5.25 0.00 13.32
C THR A 555 4.18 -0.86 12.64
N GLN A 556 4.16 -0.92 11.29
CA GLN A 556 3.39 -1.87 10.49
C GLN A 556 4.13 -3.21 10.30
N ILE A 557 5.44 -3.22 10.52
CA ILE A 557 6.28 -4.42 10.44
C ILE A 557 6.06 -5.28 11.68
N ARG A 558 5.48 -6.47 11.51
CA ARG A 558 5.27 -7.49 12.57
C ARG A 558 6.59 -8.04 13.11
N GLY A 559 7.59 -8.17 12.23
CA GLY A 559 8.90 -8.75 12.52
C GLY A 559 9.66 -9.11 11.25
N TRP A 560 10.75 -9.86 11.38
CA TRP A 560 11.64 -10.22 10.27
C TRP A 560 12.36 -11.55 10.48
N GLN A 561 12.85 -12.12 9.39
CA GLN A 561 13.83 -13.20 9.38
C GLN A 561 15.06 -12.75 8.59
N LYS A 562 16.26 -12.93 9.16
CA LYS A 562 17.52 -12.70 8.43
C LYS A 562 17.70 -13.79 7.37
N TYR A 563 18.12 -13.44 6.16
CA TYR A 563 18.42 -14.35 5.08
C TYR A 563 19.92 -14.32 4.75
N GLU A 564 20.62 -15.44 4.92
CA GLU A 564 22.04 -15.59 4.62
C GLU A 564 22.34 -17.02 4.15
N ASN A 565 23.27 -17.18 3.20
CA ASN A 565 23.72 -18.48 2.69
C ASN A 565 22.56 -19.40 2.19
N GLY A 566 21.58 -18.81 1.50
CA GLY A 566 20.42 -19.53 0.97
C GLY A 566 19.40 -19.98 2.02
N LYS A 567 19.41 -19.40 3.23
CA LYS A 567 18.58 -19.84 4.36
C LYS A 567 18.03 -18.68 5.19
N LEU A 568 16.78 -18.81 5.62
CA LEU A 568 16.20 -17.94 6.66
C LEU A 568 16.64 -18.41 8.05
N GLY A 569 17.04 -17.46 8.89
CA GLY A 569 17.21 -17.62 10.33
C GLY A 569 15.88 -17.62 11.09
N PRO A 570 15.92 -17.62 12.43
CA PRO A 570 14.72 -17.56 13.26
C PRO A 570 13.95 -16.24 13.07
N TYR A 571 12.64 -16.30 13.28
CA TYR A 571 11.79 -15.10 13.30
C TYR A 571 12.09 -14.24 14.53
N VAL A 572 12.19 -12.93 14.31
CA VAL A 572 12.35 -11.91 15.35
C VAL A 572 11.15 -10.98 15.25
N ALA A 573 10.33 -10.97 16.30
CA ALA A 573 9.19 -10.05 16.41
C ALA A 573 9.67 -8.60 16.59
N ASN A 574 8.99 -7.66 15.95
CA ASN A 574 9.19 -6.24 16.18
C ASN A 574 8.46 -5.83 17.47
N PRO A 575 9.15 -5.38 18.53
CA PRO A 575 8.48 -4.94 19.77
C PRO A 575 7.64 -3.67 19.57
N ASP A 576 7.87 -2.91 18.50
CA ASP A 576 7.15 -1.67 18.19
C ASP A 576 5.93 -1.88 17.26
N TYR A 577 5.59 -3.14 16.91
CA TYR A 577 4.45 -3.45 16.04
C TYR A 577 3.11 -2.99 16.66
N ARG A 578 2.41 -2.07 15.98
CA ARG A 578 1.12 -1.49 16.41
C ARG A 578 -0.06 -2.33 15.94
N TRP A 579 -0.12 -3.54 16.47
CA TRP A 579 -1.15 -4.52 16.12
C TRP A 579 -2.58 -4.03 16.39
N ASP A 580 -2.76 -3.21 17.42
CA ASP A 580 -4.03 -2.56 17.78
C ASP A 580 -4.57 -1.61 16.69
N ILE A 581 -3.72 -1.27 15.71
CA ILE A 581 -4.05 -0.54 14.49
C ILE A 581 -4.06 -1.50 13.29
N TYR A 582 -2.95 -2.22 13.07
CA TYR A 582 -2.68 -2.92 11.82
C TYR A 582 -3.24 -4.36 11.72
N ASP A 583 -3.77 -4.95 12.80
CA ASP A 583 -4.54 -6.20 12.71
C ASP A 583 -5.99 -5.96 12.26
N GLU A 584 -6.46 -4.70 12.25
CA GLU A 584 -7.77 -4.32 11.70
C GLU A 584 -7.74 -3.86 10.25
N THR A 585 -6.55 -3.57 9.71
CA THR A 585 -6.39 -3.00 8.36
C THR A 585 -6.38 -4.09 7.29
N ARG A 586 -6.72 -3.69 6.07
CA ARG A 586 -6.83 -4.56 4.90
C ARG A 586 -6.02 -3.97 3.75
N THR A 587 -5.67 -4.77 2.76
CA THR A 587 -5.26 -4.21 1.46
C THR A 587 -6.47 -3.52 0.81
N ALA A 588 -6.21 -2.62 -0.14
CA ALA A 588 -7.23 -2.05 -1.00
C ALA A 588 -7.79 -3.05 -2.03
N GLY A 589 -7.17 -4.24 -2.16
CA GLY A 589 -7.46 -5.17 -3.25
C GLY A 589 -7.10 -4.59 -4.62
N ALA A 590 -7.86 -4.98 -5.64
CA ALA A 590 -7.72 -4.46 -7.00
C ALA A 590 -8.21 -3.01 -7.11
N GLN A 591 -7.45 -2.16 -7.80
CA GLN A 591 -7.69 -0.74 -8.02
C GLN A 591 -7.36 -0.37 -9.48
N PRO A 592 -8.18 -0.77 -10.49
CA PRO A 592 -7.83 -0.63 -11.90
C PRO A 592 -7.65 0.82 -12.39
N GLN A 593 -8.21 1.79 -11.67
CA GLN A 593 -7.97 3.20 -11.93
C GLN A 593 -6.53 3.67 -11.65
N LEU A 594 -5.76 2.87 -10.90
CA LEU A 594 -4.34 3.14 -10.59
C LEU A 594 -3.38 2.49 -11.60
N ALA A 595 -3.89 1.63 -12.50
CA ALA A 595 -3.10 0.98 -13.55
C ALA A 595 -2.31 2.01 -14.37
N HIS A 596 -2.97 3.11 -14.76
CA HIS A 596 -2.36 4.28 -15.39
C HIS A 596 -1.55 3.93 -16.66
N PHE A 597 -2.01 2.93 -17.42
CA PHE A 597 -1.44 2.57 -18.71
C PHE A 597 -1.37 3.77 -19.67
N SER A 598 -0.38 3.77 -20.57
CA SER A 598 -0.30 4.72 -21.69
C SER A 598 -1.65 4.86 -22.43
N PRO A 599 -2.08 6.06 -22.85
CA PRO A 599 -3.32 6.30 -23.60
C PRO A 599 -3.53 5.45 -24.86
N ASP A 600 -2.48 4.86 -25.44
CA ASP A 600 -2.57 3.95 -26.60
C ASP A 600 -2.59 2.46 -26.23
N ASN A 601 -2.53 2.11 -24.94
CA ASN A 601 -2.59 0.72 -24.46
C ASN A 601 -4.03 0.16 -24.63
N PRO A 602 -4.20 -0.99 -25.30
CA PRO A 602 -5.51 -1.61 -25.50
C PRO A 602 -6.19 -2.14 -24.22
N ALA A 603 -5.47 -2.31 -23.09
CA ALA A 603 -6.05 -2.73 -21.81
C ALA A 603 -7.22 -1.82 -21.38
N TRP A 604 -7.11 -0.51 -21.63
CA TRP A 604 -8.18 0.47 -21.42
C TRP A 604 -9.53 0.15 -22.12
N ALA A 605 -9.56 -0.79 -23.08
CA ALA A 605 -10.77 -1.23 -23.75
C ALA A 605 -11.57 -2.31 -23.02
N ASP A 606 -10.96 -3.01 -22.05
CA ASP A 606 -11.56 -4.18 -21.39
C ASP A 606 -12.69 -3.81 -20.41
N ALA A 607 -13.29 -4.81 -19.75
CA ALA A 607 -14.43 -4.57 -18.86
C ALA A 607 -14.04 -3.90 -17.52
N GLU A 608 -12.81 -4.09 -17.06
CA GLU A 608 -12.29 -3.71 -15.74
C GLU A 608 -11.75 -2.27 -15.78
N HIS A 609 -11.06 -1.89 -16.85
CA HIS A 609 -10.38 -0.60 -17.01
C HIS A 609 -11.23 0.47 -17.72
N ARG A 610 -12.06 0.08 -18.71
CA ARG A 610 -12.89 1.00 -19.50
C ARG A 610 -13.78 1.96 -18.68
N PRO A 611 -14.34 1.61 -17.50
CA PRO A 611 -15.11 2.56 -16.70
C PRO A 611 -14.33 3.82 -16.26
N PHE A 612 -13.00 3.76 -16.22
CA PHE A 612 -12.13 4.85 -15.74
C PHE A 612 -11.63 5.80 -16.85
N VAL A 613 -11.97 5.51 -18.11
CA VAL A 613 -11.51 6.27 -19.28
C VAL A 613 -12.62 6.61 -20.27
N THR A 614 -12.38 7.67 -21.04
CA THR A 614 -13.17 8.04 -22.21
C THR A 614 -12.32 7.84 -23.48
N PRO A 615 -12.77 7.02 -24.45
CA PRO A 615 -12.07 6.86 -25.72
C PRO A 615 -12.25 8.09 -26.63
N PHE A 616 -11.19 8.50 -27.31
CA PHE A 616 -11.18 9.58 -28.30
C PHE A 616 -10.37 9.19 -29.55
N GLN A 617 -10.58 9.91 -30.66
CA GLN A 617 -9.83 9.70 -31.90
C GLN A 617 -8.78 10.80 -32.06
N GLN A 618 -7.55 10.40 -32.36
CA GLN A 618 -6.43 11.31 -32.64
C GLN A 618 -5.52 10.65 -33.68
N ASP A 619 -5.20 11.37 -34.76
CA ASP A 619 -4.35 10.89 -35.87
C ASP A 619 -4.73 9.51 -36.45
N GLY A 620 -6.03 9.21 -36.47
CA GLY A 620 -6.58 7.94 -36.95
C GLY A 620 -6.44 6.76 -35.98
N LYS A 621 -5.97 7.00 -34.75
CA LYS A 621 -5.91 6.02 -33.66
C LYS A 621 -7.00 6.30 -32.63
N THR A 622 -7.48 5.23 -31.99
CA THR A 622 -8.26 5.34 -30.75
C THR A 622 -7.29 5.45 -29.59
N LEU A 623 -7.42 6.50 -28.79
CA LEU A 623 -6.69 6.70 -27.54
C LEU A 623 -7.68 6.78 -26.38
N TYR A 624 -7.21 6.56 -25.17
CA TYR A 624 -8.01 6.57 -23.94
C TYR A 624 -7.54 7.70 -23.03
N ARG A 625 -8.48 8.53 -22.59
CA ARG A 625 -8.21 9.60 -21.62
C ARG A 625 -8.82 9.23 -20.27
N PRO A 626 -8.06 9.27 -19.15
CA PRO A 626 -8.61 9.19 -17.81
C PRO A 626 -9.78 10.16 -17.60
N ASN A 627 -10.87 9.69 -16.98
CA ASN A 627 -12.03 10.54 -16.69
C ASN A 627 -11.70 11.61 -15.64
N GLU A 628 -10.88 11.24 -14.66
CA GLU A 628 -10.28 12.14 -13.66
C GLU A 628 -8.79 12.35 -13.95
N ASN A 629 -8.23 13.48 -13.51
CA ASN A 629 -6.78 13.71 -13.56
C ASN A 629 -6.04 12.61 -12.74
N PRO A 630 -5.07 11.87 -13.31
CA PRO A 630 -4.40 10.79 -12.60
C PRO A 630 -3.71 11.21 -11.30
N ALA A 631 -3.08 12.39 -11.27
CA ALA A 631 -2.45 12.92 -10.07
C ALA A 631 -3.48 13.21 -8.96
N LEU A 632 -4.68 13.67 -9.32
CA LEU A 632 -5.80 13.81 -8.38
C LEU A 632 -6.26 12.44 -7.86
N MET A 633 -6.36 11.43 -8.74
CA MET A 633 -6.77 10.07 -8.37
C MET A 633 -5.81 9.41 -7.38
N GLN A 634 -4.50 9.44 -7.67
CA GLN A 634 -3.47 8.86 -6.82
C GLN A 634 -3.39 9.59 -5.48
N ALA A 635 -3.43 10.93 -5.49
CA ALA A 635 -3.42 11.71 -4.26
C ALA A 635 -4.67 11.47 -3.41
N ARG A 636 -5.86 11.30 -4.02
CA ARG A 636 -7.09 10.88 -3.32
C ARG A 636 -6.88 9.53 -2.65
N PHE A 637 -6.49 8.52 -3.42
CA PHE A 637 -6.27 7.16 -2.93
C PHE A 637 -5.29 7.16 -1.75
N TYR A 638 -4.13 7.80 -1.91
CA TYR A 638 -3.12 7.86 -0.85
C TYR A 638 -3.61 8.62 0.38
N GLN A 639 -4.33 9.73 0.21
CA GLN A 639 -4.89 10.49 1.33
C GLN A 639 -5.99 9.72 2.07
N HIS A 640 -6.88 9.03 1.37
CA HIS A 640 -7.95 8.20 1.98
C HIS A 640 -7.35 7.01 2.73
N ALA A 641 -6.36 6.33 2.14
CA ALA A 641 -5.67 5.22 2.77
C ALA A 641 -4.96 5.63 4.08
N ASN A 642 -4.24 6.75 4.05
CA ASN A 642 -3.62 7.32 5.25
C ASN A 642 -4.67 7.77 6.27
N ALA A 643 -5.79 8.33 5.83
CA ALA A 643 -6.87 8.76 6.70
C ALA A 643 -7.53 7.61 7.47
N ASP A 644 -7.67 6.41 6.89
CA ASP A 644 -8.20 5.25 7.63
C ASP A 644 -7.24 4.77 8.73
N ILE A 645 -5.94 4.68 8.44
CA ILE A 645 -4.91 4.37 9.46
C ILE A 645 -4.98 5.39 10.59
N GLN A 646 -5.01 6.68 10.25
CA GLN A 646 -4.99 7.76 11.22
C GLN A 646 -6.32 7.87 11.99
N GLN A 647 -7.43 7.51 11.38
CA GLN A 647 -8.70 7.38 12.09
C GLN A 647 -8.60 6.28 13.15
N ARG A 648 -7.99 5.11 12.86
CA ARG A 648 -7.77 4.05 13.86
C ARG A 648 -6.83 4.48 14.99
N VAL A 649 -5.76 5.23 14.66
CA VAL A 649 -4.85 5.82 15.66
C VAL A 649 -5.61 6.80 16.57
N ASN A 650 -6.42 7.68 15.99
CA ASN A 650 -7.28 8.59 16.73
C ASN A 650 -8.35 7.85 17.55
N ASP A 651 -8.92 6.76 17.03
CA ASP A 651 -9.90 5.95 17.74
C ASP A 651 -9.26 5.35 19.00
N GLN A 652 -8.11 4.66 18.90
CA GLN A 652 -7.38 4.14 20.07
C GLN A 652 -6.94 5.25 21.04
N ALA A 653 -6.46 6.40 20.53
CA ALA A 653 -6.05 7.53 21.36
C ALA A 653 -7.20 8.23 22.09
N ASN A 654 -8.44 8.12 21.59
CA ASN A 654 -9.66 8.57 22.26
C ASN A 654 -10.37 7.43 23.02
N HIS A 655 -9.69 6.29 23.23
CA HIS A 655 -10.21 5.11 23.91
C HIS A 655 -11.45 4.47 23.25
N LEU A 656 -11.63 4.66 21.94
CA LEU A 656 -12.70 4.07 21.12
C LEU A 656 -12.21 2.80 20.41
N ALA A 657 -13.07 1.79 20.32
CA ALA A 657 -12.70 0.45 19.83
C ALA A 657 -11.47 -0.12 20.58
N TYR A 658 -11.36 0.17 21.88
CA TYR A 658 -10.20 -0.14 22.70
C TYR A 658 -10.03 -1.65 22.87
N ARG A 659 -8.89 -2.16 22.42
CA ARG A 659 -8.57 -3.61 22.39
C ARG A 659 -7.82 -4.09 23.64
N GLY A 660 -7.31 -3.13 24.42
CA GLY A 660 -6.39 -3.37 25.52
C GLY A 660 -6.97 -4.20 26.66
N PRO A 661 -6.12 -4.64 27.61
CA PRO A 661 -6.59 -5.23 28.86
C PRO A 661 -7.47 -4.23 29.62
N VAL A 662 -8.70 -4.62 29.95
CA VAL A 662 -9.72 -3.77 30.60
C VAL A 662 -10.16 -4.33 31.95
N THR A 663 -10.41 -3.43 32.90
CA THR A 663 -11.21 -3.74 34.09
C THR A 663 -12.67 -3.44 33.79
N ILE A 664 -13.58 -4.38 34.12
CA ILE A 664 -15.01 -4.25 33.82
C ILE A 664 -15.76 -3.95 35.12
N GLY A 665 -16.14 -2.68 35.30
CA GLY A 665 -16.90 -2.18 36.46
C GLY A 665 -18.40 -2.06 36.20
N THR A 666 -19.19 -1.89 37.25
CA THR A 666 -20.61 -1.52 37.17
C THR A 666 -20.80 -0.02 37.45
N ASP A 667 -21.70 0.66 36.73
CA ASP A 667 -22.02 2.08 37.03
C ASP A 667 -22.92 2.27 38.27
N TRP A 668 -23.39 1.18 38.90
CA TRP A 668 -24.28 1.20 40.06
C TRP A 668 -23.57 1.56 41.38
N ALA A 669 -23.37 2.85 41.62
CA ALA A 669 -22.76 3.37 42.84
C ALA A 669 -23.75 3.50 44.01
N ASN A 670 -23.99 2.41 44.75
CA ASN A 670 -24.81 2.43 45.97
C ASN A 670 -23.96 2.54 47.27
N GLY A 671 -22.71 3.00 47.19
CA GLY A 671 -21.74 2.93 48.31
C GLY A 671 -20.49 3.81 48.20
N GLY A 672 -20.64 5.07 47.80
CA GLY A 672 -19.53 6.05 47.73
C GLY A 672 -18.57 5.83 46.56
N ALA A 673 -17.54 6.68 46.46
CA ALA A 673 -16.51 6.55 45.42
C ALA A 673 -15.58 5.34 45.64
N ASP A 674 -15.50 4.84 46.88
CA ASP A 674 -14.47 3.91 47.35
C ASP A 674 -14.83 2.42 47.18
N ASN A 675 -16.06 2.08 46.77
CA ASN A 675 -16.54 0.69 46.62
C ASN A 675 -17.23 0.45 45.26
N GLN A 676 -16.53 0.68 44.14
CA GLN A 676 -17.07 0.32 42.82
C GLN A 676 -17.05 -1.20 42.64
N ALA A 677 -18.20 -1.77 42.26
CA ALA A 677 -18.30 -3.19 41.98
C ALA A 677 -17.65 -3.52 40.62
N ARG A 678 -16.88 -4.61 40.54
CA ARG A 678 -16.16 -5.04 39.34
C ARG A 678 -16.32 -6.53 39.08
N LEU A 679 -16.29 -6.92 37.81
CA LEU A 679 -16.13 -8.31 37.41
C LEU A 679 -14.75 -8.79 37.84
N ASN A 680 -14.69 -9.95 38.47
CA ASN A 680 -13.49 -10.55 39.04
C ASN A 680 -13.51 -12.07 38.84
N PHE A 681 -12.35 -12.73 38.76
CA PHE A 681 -12.22 -14.16 38.45
C PHE A 681 -11.35 -14.92 39.46
N ALA A 682 -11.80 -14.93 40.71
CA ALA A 682 -11.19 -15.78 41.73
C ALA A 682 -11.60 -17.27 41.57
N ALA A 683 -10.61 -18.16 41.60
CA ALA A 683 -10.78 -19.61 41.79
C ALA A 683 -11.77 -20.34 40.84
N GLY A 684 -11.87 -19.90 39.58
CA GLY A 684 -12.60 -20.63 38.53
C GLY A 684 -14.05 -20.17 38.28
N TYR A 685 -14.56 -19.18 39.01
CA TYR A 685 -15.90 -18.64 38.83
C TYR A 685 -15.89 -17.11 38.65
N PRO A 686 -16.64 -16.55 37.67
CA PRO A 686 -16.80 -15.11 37.57
C PRO A 686 -17.67 -14.60 38.72
N SER A 687 -17.27 -13.50 39.32
CA SER A 687 -17.93 -12.90 40.46
C SER A 687 -17.91 -11.38 40.40
N ILE A 688 -18.77 -10.73 41.18
CA ILE A 688 -18.76 -9.29 41.41
C ILE A 688 -18.03 -9.01 42.72
N ASP A 689 -16.79 -8.55 42.59
CA ASP A 689 -16.00 -8.05 43.71
C ASP A 689 -16.42 -6.62 44.07
N ARG A 690 -16.51 -6.34 45.38
CA ARG A 690 -16.86 -5.05 45.97
C ARG A 690 -15.89 -4.64 47.08
N SER A 691 -14.73 -5.31 47.15
CA SER A 691 -13.77 -5.18 48.24
C SER A 691 -12.83 -3.99 47.98
N PRO A 692 -12.65 -3.06 48.93
CA PRO A 692 -11.79 -1.88 48.73
C PRO A 692 -10.28 -2.18 48.84
N ALA A 693 -9.85 -3.44 48.90
CA ALA A 693 -8.45 -3.79 49.17
C ALA A 693 -7.96 -5.07 48.47
N ASN A 694 -6.79 -4.93 47.84
CA ASN A 694 -5.78 -5.95 47.50
C ASN A 694 -6.01 -6.87 46.28
N GLY A 695 -5.07 -6.79 45.33
CA GLY A 695 -4.11 -7.89 45.18
C GLY A 695 -3.98 -8.52 43.80
N GLY A 696 -5.02 -8.47 42.98
CA GLY A 696 -5.00 -8.98 41.62
C GLY A 696 -6.15 -8.40 40.82
N GLU A 697 -5.82 -7.61 39.80
CA GLU A 697 -6.82 -7.15 38.82
C GLU A 697 -6.91 -8.22 37.73
N ASP A 698 -7.96 -9.03 37.78
CA ASP A 698 -8.34 -9.85 36.64
C ASP A 698 -8.76 -8.91 35.51
N ARG A 699 -7.81 -8.64 34.62
CA ARG A 699 -8.06 -7.89 33.39
C ARG A 699 -8.79 -8.80 32.41
N PHE A 700 -9.69 -8.22 31.63
CA PHE A 700 -10.43 -8.87 30.55
C PHE A 700 -10.05 -8.23 29.21
N ARG A 701 -10.57 -8.76 28.10
CA ARG A 701 -10.58 -8.09 26.78
C ARG A 701 -11.88 -8.38 26.08
N MET A 702 -12.40 -7.42 25.31
CA MET A 702 -13.51 -7.68 24.40
C MET A 702 -12.94 -8.00 23.01
N GLY A 703 -13.18 -9.22 22.51
CA GLY A 703 -12.74 -9.66 21.19
C GLY A 703 -13.65 -9.15 20.07
N ASP A 704 -13.18 -9.19 18.82
CA ASP A 704 -13.99 -8.86 17.63
C ASP A 704 -15.15 -9.82 17.41
N ASP A 705 -15.04 -11.03 17.95
CA ASP A 705 -16.13 -12.02 18.01
C ASP A 705 -17.22 -11.65 19.04
N GLY A 706 -17.03 -10.53 19.77
CA GLY A 706 -17.93 -10.01 20.80
C GLY A 706 -17.82 -10.70 22.16
N ARG A 707 -16.83 -11.59 22.37
CA ARG A 707 -16.66 -12.29 23.65
C ARG A 707 -15.81 -11.49 24.64
N ILE A 708 -16.01 -11.77 25.92
CA ILE A 708 -15.18 -11.25 27.01
C ILE A 708 -14.14 -12.31 27.36
N HIS A 709 -12.89 -12.11 26.96
CA HIS A 709 -11.76 -13.01 27.18
C HIS A 709 -11.04 -12.68 28.50
N LEU A 710 -10.39 -13.66 29.13
CA LEU A 710 -9.41 -13.38 30.19
C LEU A 710 -8.15 -12.76 29.59
N ALA A 711 -7.58 -11.77 30.27
CA ALA A 711 -6.36 -11.11 29.80
C ALA A 711 -5.13 -12.03 29.80
N SER A 712 -5.11 -13.03 30.67
CA SER A 712 -4.02 -14.00 30.88
C SER A 712 -4.13 -15.27 30.03
N ASP A 713 -5.32 -15.58 29.51
CA ASP A 713 -5.58 -16.76 28.67
C ASP A 713 -6.72 -16.41 27.69
N TYR A 714 -6.37 -16.07 26.45
CA TYR A 714 -7.34 -15.64 25.44
C TYR A 714 -8.28 -16.77 24.99
N ASN A 715 -7.96 -18.04 25.29
CA ASN A 715 -8.84 -19.17 25.02
C ASN A 715 -9.97 -19.30 26.06
N LYS A 716 -9.95 -18.51 27.13
CA LYS A 716 -10.98 -18.50 28.19
C LYS A 716 -11.86 -17.28 28.04
N VAL A 717 -13.18 -17.54 27.94
CA VAL A 717 -14.19 -16.51 27.69
C VAL A 717 -15.36 -16.63 28.68
N LEU A 718 -16.02 -15.51 28.93
CA LEU A 718 -17.29 -15.47 29.65
C LEU A 718 -18.40 -16.13 28.81
N ARG A 719 -19.07 -17.11 29.39
CA ARG A 719 -20.11 -17.93 28.77
C ARG A 719 -21.36 -17.96 29.65
N ILE A 720 -22.49 -18.31 29.06
CA ILE A 720 -23.79 -18.38 29.74
C ILE A 720 -24.24 -19.84 29.82
N ASP A 721 -24.63 -20.31 31.00
CA ASP A 721 -25.15 -21.67 31.23
C ASP A 721 -26.66 -21.77 30.90
N GLY A 722 -27.22 -22.98 31.05
CA GLY A 722 -28.64 -23.24 30.75
C GLY A 722 -29.63 -22.51 31.67
N ASP A 723 -29.20 -22.10 32.87
CA ASP A 723 -29.99 -21.34 33.84
C ASP A 723 -29.81 -19.82 33.67
N GLY A 724 -28.87 -19.40 32.81
CA GLY A 724 -28.56 -18.01 32.51
C GLY A 724 -27.42 -17.41 33.33
N ASN A 725 -26.72 -18.19 34.16
CA ASN A 725 -25.58 -17.70 34.93
C ASN A 725 -24.33 -17.61 34.07
N ALA A 726 -23.45 -16.67 34.40
CA ALA A 726 -22.16 -16.54 33.76
C ALA A 726 -21.12 -17.50 34.37
N TYR A 727 -20.30 -18.11 33.51
CA TYR A 727 -19.12 -18.91 33.89
C TYR A 727 -17.96 -18.63 32.94
N ILE A 728 -16.72 -18.91 33.34
CA ILE A 728 -15.58 -18.91 32.41
C ILE A 728 -15.41 -20.30 31.82
N GLY A 729 -15.33 -20.40 30.50
CA GLY A 729 -15.09 -21.66 29.80
C GLY A 729 -14.16 -21.47 28.60
N SER A 730 -13.75 -22.56 27.98
CA SER A 730 -13.01 -22.48 26.70
C SER A 730 -13.89 -21.85 25.61
N ASN A 731 -13.26 -21.07 24.72
CA ASN A 731 -13.92 -20.41 23.59
C ASN A 731 -14.66 -21.46 22.73
N PRO A 732 -16.00 -21.36 22.57
CA PRO A 732 -16.78 -22.31 21.78
C PRO A 732 -16.63 -22.14 20.25
N GLY A 733 -15.87 -21.13 19.79
CA GLY A 733 -15.61 -20.85 18.39
C GLY A 733 -16.72 -20.06 17.69
N ALA A 734 -16.46 -19.68 16.44
CA ALA A 734 -17.32 -18.80 15.65
C ALA A 734 -18.72 -19.36 15.36
N GLY A 735 -18.91 -20.68 15.41
CA GLY A 735 -20.21 -21.34 15.18
C GLY A 735 -21.20 -21.24 16.36
N SER A 736 -20.80 -20.62 17.47
CA SER A 736 -21.65 -20.42 18.66
C SER A 736 -21.90 -18.94 18.91
N LEU A 737 -23.09 -18.59 19.42
CA LEU A 737 -23.40 -17.25 19.94
C LEU A 737 -23.27 -17.16 21.47
N ASN A 738 -22.98 -18.28 22.13
CA ASN A 738 -22.87 -18.33 23.58
C ASN A 738 -21.66 -17.53 24.06
N GLY A 739 -21.90 -16.62 25.01
CA GLY A 739 -20.88 -15.71 25.53
C GLY A 739 -20.55 -14.53 24.62
N VAL A 740 -21.28 -14.35 23.50
CA VAL A 740 -21.14 -13.18 22.63
C VAL A 740 -22.03 -12.06 23.15
N PHE A 741 -21.44 -10.90 23.39
CA PHE A 741 -22.10 -9.69 23.84
C PHE A 741 -21.81 -8.53 22.89
N PHE A 742 -22.62 -7.48 22.96
CA PHE A 742 -22.22 -6.15 22.52
C PHE A 742 -22.53 -5.13 23.62
N HIS A 743 -21.70 -4.11 23.72
CA HIS A 743 -21.88 -2.97 24.62
C HIS A 743 -22.71 -1.90 23.92
N ASP A 744 -23.76 -1.39 24.57
CA ASP A 744 -24.41 -0.15 24.17
C ASP A 744 -23.80 1.02 24.94
N PRO A 745 -22.97 1.88 24.32
CA PRO A 745 -22.30 2.98 25.04
C PRO A 745 -23.28 4.04 25.56
N LYS A 746 -24.53 4.09 25.07
CA LYS A 746 -25.56 5.05 25.54
C LYS A 746 -26.23 4.63 26.84
N THR A 747 -26.40 3.32 27.04
CA THR A 747 -27.08 2.77 28.24
C THR A 747 -26.12 2.05 29.19
N GLY A 748 -24.87 1.82 28.75
CA GLY A 748 -23.90 0.95 29.41
C GLY A 748 -24.25 -0.54 29.32
N ALA A 749 -25.34 -0.91 28.63
CA ALA A 749 -25.87 -2.27 28.68
C ALA A 749 -24.96 -3.26 27.94
N MET A 750 -24.70 -4.41 28.59
CA MET A 750 -24.05 -5.56 27.95
C MET A 750 -25.13 -6.55 27.51
N ILE A 751 -25.38 -6.60 26.21
CA ILE A 751 -26.49 -7.35 25.61
C ILE A 751 -25.97 -8.68 25.06
N HIS A 752 -26.42 -9.79 25.63
CA HIS A 752 -26.09 -11.13 25.14
C HIS A 752 -26.79 -11.38 23.79
N VAL A 753 -26.03 -11.80 22.78
CA VAL A 753 -26.53 -11.86 21.39
C VAL A 753 -27.53 -12.99 21.20
N GLU A 754 -27.27 -14.14 21.82
CA GLU A 754 -28.01 -15.41 21.67
C GLU A 754 -29.49 -15.27 22.05
N ASP A 755 -29.79 -14.62 23.19
CA ASP A 755 -31.14 -14.52 23.76
C ASP A 755 -31.62 -13.08 24.02
N ARG A 756 -30.80 -12.06 23.69
CA ARG A 756 -31.08 -10.62 23.84
C ARG A 756 -31.41 -10.19 25.27
N LYS A 757 -30.93 -10.95 26.25
CA LYS A 757 -30.95 -10.59 27.67
C LYS A 757 -29.75 -9.68 28.01
N LEU A 758 -29.87 -8.96 29.13
CA LEU A 758 -28.85 -8.04 29.65
C LEU A 758 -28.03 -8.73 30.74
N LEU A 759 -26.70 -8.65 30.64
CA LEU A 759 -25.80 -9.08 31.72
C LEU A 759 -26.03 -8.20 32.95
N THR A 760 -26.23 -8.83 34.11
CA THR A 760 -26.63 -8.19 35.37
C THR A 760 -25.68 -8.62 36.49
N GLU A 761 -25.37 -7.73 37.44
CA GLU A 761 -24.44 -7.98 38.58
C GLU A 761 -24.87 -9.04 39.62
N GLY A 762 -25.94 -9.80 39.38
CA GLY A 762 -26.49 -10.75 40.37
C GLY A 762 -27.59 -10.14 41.26
N ALA A 763 -28.51 -11.01 41.71
CA ALA A 763 -29.62 -10.62 42.59
C ALA A 763 -29.43 -11.06 44.05
N VAL A 764 -28.90 -12.28 44.29
CA VAL A 764 -28.78 -12.89 45.65
C VAL A 764 -27.49 -13.71 45.84
N ALA A 765 -26.68 -13.88 44.80
CA ALA A 765 -25.33 -14.43 44.88
C ALA A 765 -24.44 -13.60 43.95
N TYR A 766 -23.14 -13.52 44.25
CA TYR A 766 -22.19 -12.64 43.58
C TYR A 766 -21.84 -13.03 42.14
N THR A 767 -22.56 -13.97 41.53
CA THR A 767 -22.35 -14.46 40.16
C THR A 767 -23.14 -13.60 39.16
N PRO A 768 -22.50 -13.08 38.09
CA PRO A 768 -23.21 -12.40 37.01
C PRO A 768 -24.18 -13.34 36.28
N TYR A 769 -25.29 -12.82 35.75
CA TYR A 769 -26.27 -13.61 35.00
C TYR A 769 -27.00 -12.75 33.96
N VAL A 770 -27.63 -13.37 32.96
CA VAL A 770 -28.38 -12.67 31.91
C VAL A 770 -29.89 -12.64 32.21
N ALA A 771 -30.50 -11.45 32.18
CA ALA A 771 -31.91 -11.22 32.50
C ALA A 771 -32.65 -10.42 31.41
N PRO A 772 -33.96 -10.64 31.18
CA PRO A 772 -34.74 -9.81 30.25
C PRO A 772 -34.70 -8.31 30.63
N PRO A 773 -34.80 -7.38 29.66
CA PRO A 773 -34.78 -5.93 29.93
C PRO A 773 -35.93 -5.44 30.82
N GLN A 774 -37.03 -6.19 30.90
CA GLN A 774 -38.24 -5.86 31.66
C GLN A 774 -38.40 -6.85 32.83
N GLY A 775 -37.55 -6.71 33.85
CA GLY A 775 -37.51 -7.61 35.00
C GLY A 775 -38.12 -7.04 36.28
N ARG A 776 -37.47 -6.02 36.87
CA ARG A 776 -37.86 -5.38 38.13
C ARG A 776 -37.42 -3.93 38.14
N SER A 777 -38.26 -3.05 38.70
CA SER A 777 -37.86 -1.69 39.05
C SER A 777 -36.59 -1.72 39.91
N GLY A 778 -35.53 -1.02 39.46
CA GLY A 778 -34.20 -1.03 40.10
C GLY A 778 -33.14 -1.94 39.47
N LEU A 779 -33.44 -2.73 38.42
CA LEU A 779 -32.42 -3.55 37.72
C LEU A 779 -31.67 -2.80 36.61
N THR A 780 -32.25 -1.77 35.98
CA THR A 780 -31.69 -1.14 34.78
C THR A 780 -30.28 -0.56 35.00
N ALA A 781 -30.02 0.03 36.16
CA ALA A 781 -28.69 0.56 36.49
C ALA A 781 -27.70 -0.52 36.99
N ARG A 782 -28.20 -1.69 37.44
CA ARG A 782 -27.43 -2.92 37.71
C ARG A 782 -27.07 -3.71 36.44
N GLN A 783 -27.46 -3.18 35.27
CA GLN A 783 -27.18 -3.71 33.94
C GLN A 783 -26.25 -2.79 33.14
N SER A 784 -25.79 -1.68 33.74
CA SER A 784 -24.84 -0.72 33.15
C SER A 784 -23.41 -1.08 33.55
N TRP A 785 -22.58 -1.32 32.55
CA TRP A 785 -21.19 -1.75 32.67
C TRP A 785 -20.25 -0.71 32.04
N ARG A 786 -19.13 -0.50 32.72
CA ARG A 786 -18.06 0.40 32.33
C ARG A 786 -16.79 -0.42 32.08
N PHE A 787 -16.12 -0.13 30.98
CA PHE A 787 -14.78 -0.62 30.70
C PHE A 787 -13.79 0.46 31.07
N SER A 788 -12.69 0.09 31.73
CA SER A 788 -11.58 0.99 32.06
C SER A 788 -10.23 0.40 31.67
N ASP A 789 -9.32 1.24 31.19
CA ASP A 789 -7.92 0.86 30.95
C ASP A 789 -7.14 0.72 32.27
N SER A 790 -5.85 0.35 32.19
CA SER A 790 -4.96 0.24 33.35
C SER A 790 -4.63 1.57 34.05
N SER A 791 -5.03 2.71 33.48
CA SER A 791 -4.94 4.03 34.11
C SER A 791 -6.28 4.48 34.73
N GLY A 792 -7.34 3.67 34.59
CA GLY A 792 -8.68 3.95 35.09
C GLY A 792 -9.55 4.80 34.14
N ASN A 793 -9.04 5.18 32.96
CA ASN A 793 -9.83 5.95 31.99
C ASN A 793 -10.98 5.09 31.46
N LYS A 794 -12.16 5.68 31.22
CA LYS A 794 -13.27 4.96 30.56
C LYS A 794 -12.89 4.69 29.11
N VAL A 795 -13.12 3.46 28.66
CA VAL A 795 -12.91 3.04 27.26
C VAL A 795 -14.21 2.47 26.65
N GLU A 796 -14.29 2.39 25.33
CA GLU A 796 -15.37 1.74 24.58
C GLU A 796 -14.82 0.57 23.75
N PRO A 797 -15.34 -0.67 23.92
CA PRO A 797 -14.82 -1.85 23.22
C PRO A 797 -15.17 -1.84 21.72
N PRO A 798 -14.55 -2.71 20.90
CA PRO A 798 -14.92 -2.91 19.50
C PRO A 798 -16.38 -3.32 19.31
N VAL A 799 -17.00 -2.90 18.21
CA VAL A 799 -18.36 -3.32 17.82
C VAL A 799 -18.27 -4.65 17.06
N PRO A 800 -18.84 -5.76 17.55
CA PRO A 800 -18.75 -7.05 16.88
C PRO A 800 -19.76 -7.18 15.74
N LEU A 801 -19.44 -8.04 14.76
CA LEU A 801 -20.30 -8.42 13.63
C LEU A 801 -21.74 -8.77 14.06
N ALA A 802 -21.90 -9.44 15.20
CA ALA A 802 -23.19 -9.86 15.75
C ALA A 802 -24.17 -8.72 16.13
N THR A 803 -23.69 -7.47 16.12
CA THR A 803 -24.51 -6.26 16.25
C THR A 803 -25.36 -6.03 14.99
N PHE A 804 -24.85 -6.42 13.82
CA PHE A 804 -25.48 -6.22 12.52
C PHE A 804 -26.51 -7.32 12.23
N ARG A 805 -27.51 -6.99 11.41
CA ARG A 805 -28.63 -7.87 11.07
C ARG A 805 -28.95 -7.75 9.59
N ASN A 806 -29.60 -8.78 9.02
CA ASN A 806 -30.17 -8.71 7.67
C ASN A 806 -31.08 -7.48 7.53
N SER A 807 -30.83 -6.70 6.48
CA SER A 807 -31.57 -5.49 6.11
C SER A 807 -31.86 -5.51 4.61
N THR A 808 -32.64 -4.56 4.09
CA THR A 808 -32.72 -4.37 2.63
C THR A 808 -31.44 -3.80 2.03
N ALA A 809 -30.58 -3.16 2.83
CA ALA A 809 -29.30 -2.59 2.41
C ALA A 809 -28.19 -3.64 2.25
N GLY A 810 -28.28 -4.78 2.95
CA GLY A 810 -27.29 -5.86 2.89
C GLY A 810 -27.40 -6.89 4.03
N SER A 811 -26.59 -7.95 3.93
CA SER A 811 -26.39 -8.96 4.97
C SER A 811 -25.56 -8.41 6.15
N PRO A 812 -25.59 -9.04 7.35
CA PRO A 812 -24.79 -8.61 8.49
C PRO A 812 -23.31 -8.38 8.15
N GLU A 813 -22.73 -9.26 7.34
CA GLU A 813 -21.33 -9.23 6.93
C GLU A 813 -21.03 -8.05 6.00
N GLN A 814 -21.94 -7.76 5.05
CA GLN A 814 -21.83 -6.60 4.16
C GLN A 814 -21.92 -5.29 4.96
N LEU A 815 -22.90 -5.19 5.86
CA LEU A 815 -23.08 -3.99 6.70
C LEU A 815 -21.93 -3.79 7.69
N TYR A 816 -21.36 -4.87 8.22
CA TYR A 816 -20.21 -4.81 9.13
C TYR A 816 -18.94 -4.39 8.40
N ARG A 817 -18.67 -4.93 7.21
CA ARG A 817 -17.55 -4.48 6.36
C ARG A 817 -17.69 -3.01 6.00
N PHE A 818 -18.88 -2.58 5.57
CA PHE A 818 -19.16 -1.17 5.28
C PHE A 818 -18.98 -0.27 6.52
N TYR A 819 -19.33 -0.75 7.71
CA TYR A 819 -19.06 -0.05 8.96
C TYR A 819 -17.56 0.09 9.26
N GLN A 820 -16.77 -0.96 9.03
CA GLN A 820 -15.32 -0.98 9.24
C GLN A 820 -14.57 -0.12 8.21
N ASN A 821 -14.94 -0.24 6.93
CA ASN A 821 -14.41 0.51 5.80
C ASN A 821 -15.55 0.78 4.79
N PRO A 822 -15.99 2.05 4.59
CA PRO A 822 -17.00 2.39 3.60
C PRO A 822 -16.69 1.89 2.19
N ASP A 823 -15.40 1.86 1.81
CA ASP A 823 -14.97 1.55 0.45
C ASP A 823 -15.21 0.08 0.07
N SER A 824 -15.43 -0.79 1.07
CA SER A 824 -15.80 -2.21 0.87
C SER A 824 -17.16 -2.44 0.18
N ALA A 825 -17.95 -1.37 -0.04
CA ALA A 825 -19.20 -1.39 -0.79
C ALA A 825 -19.15 -0.63 -2.13
N LEU A 826 -17.99 -0.13 -2.55
CA LEU A 826 -17.86 0.55 -3.84
C LEU A 826 -18.18 -0.41 -4.99
N PRO A 827 -19.01 0.00 -5.98
CA PRO A 827 -19.24 -0.78 -7.19
C PRO A 827 -18.07 -0.70 -8.16
N ASP A 828 -17.96 -1.69 -9.04
CA ASP A 828 -17.01 -1.70 -10.16
C ASP A 828 -17.06 -0.38 -10.96
N GLY A 829 -15.89 0.16 -11.31
CA GLY A 829 -15.76 1.42 -12.05
C GLY A 829 -15.88 2.69 -11.20
N VAL A 830 -15.89 2.59 -9.87
CA VAL A 830 -15.97 3.72 -8.93
C VAL A 830 -14.77 3.72 -7.98
N SER A 831 -14.21 4.92 -7.74
CA SER A 831 -13.05 5.15 -6.87
C SER A 831 -13.40 5.69 -5.47
N HIS A 832 -14.59 6.28 -5.29
CA HIS A 832 -15.03 6.85 -4.01
C HIS A 832 -16.56 7.06 -3.90
N PHE A 833 -17.03 7.19 -2.66
CA PHE A 833 -18.39 7.64 -2.36
C PHE A 833 -18.49 9.16 -2.19
N VAL A 834 -19.65 9.71 -2.57
CA VAL A 834 -20.08 11.08 -2.22
C VAL A 834 -21.47 11.04 -1.58
N THR A 835 -21.82 12.00 -0.73
CA THR A 835 -23.14 12.09 -0.09
C THR A 835 -24.07 13.09 -0.80
N SER A 836 -23.55 13.88 -1.74
CA SER A 836 -24.34 14.73 -2.63
C SER A 836 -23.68 14.95 -3.98
N VAL A 837 -24.49 15.22 -5.01
CA VAL A 837 -24.01 15.52 -6.37
C VAL A 837 -24.22 17.01 -6.69
N PRO A 838 -23.17 17.76 -7.08
CA PRO A 838 -23.30 19.16 -7.49
C PRO A 838 -24.34 19.39 -8.59
N GLY A 839 -25.15 20.44 -8.45
CA GLY A 839 -26.21 20.79 -9.39
C GLY A 839 -27.49 19.94 -9.29
N VAL A 840 -27.45 18.78 -8.62
CA VAL A 840 -28.62 17.92 -8.39
C VAL A 840 -29.34 18.37 -7.13
N LYS A 841 -30.65 18.63 -7.24
CA LYS A 841 -31.50 18.89 -6.06
C LYS A 841 -31.64 17.60 -5.25
N SER A 842 -30.92 17.53 -4.14
CA SER A 842 -30.93 16.44 -3.18
C SER A 842 -31.24 16.96 -1.78
N GLN A 843 -31.91 16.14 -0.97
CA GLN A 843 -31.93 16.36 0.49
C GLN A 843 -30.69 15.67 1.06
N GLN A 844 -29.60 16.44 1.21
CA GLN A 844 -28.31 15.93 1.66
C GLN A 844 -28.45 15.08 2.94
N GLY A 845 -27.77 13.93 2.99
CA GLY A 845 -27.80 13.03 4.14
C GLY A 845 -29.16 12.41 4.48
N SER A 846 -30.08 12.35 3.52
CA SER A 846 -31.38 11.72 3.69
C SER A 846 -31.44 10.39 2.92
N GLY A 847 -32.31 9.46 3.33
CA GLY A 847 -32.38 8.13 2.74
C GLY A 847 -33.16 8.08 1.41
N PHE A 848 -32.72 7.21 0.50
CA PHE A 848 -33.30 6.97 -0.83
C PHE A 848 -34.79 6.59 -0.79
N LEU A 849 -35.19 5.78 0.20
CA LEU A 849 -36.57 5.29 0.33
C LEU A 849 -37.51 6.25 1.08
N PHE A 850 -37.01 7.38 1.60
CA PHE A 850 -37.83 8.34 2.35
C PHE A 850 -38.55 9.37 1.46
N TYR A 851 -38.17 9.49 0.17
CA TYR A 851 -38.77 10.45 -0.76
C TYR A 851 -39.62 9.76 -1.82
N PRO A 852 -40.83 10.29 -2.13
CA PRO A 852 -41.66 9.76 -3.19
C PRO A 852 -41.03 9.95 -4.59
N ASP A 853 -40.18 10.97 -4.74
CA ASP A 853 -39.44 11.29 -5.97
C ASP A 853 -37.95 10.89 -5.84
N HIS A 854 -37.71 9.61 -5.51
CA HIS A 854 -36.43 8.92 -5.27
C HIS A 854 -35.14 9.59 -5.78
N ILE A 855 -35.08 9.94 -7.06
CA ILE A 855 -34.20 11.00 -7.58
C ILE A 855 -35.12 11.94 -8.35
N ALA A 856 -35.14 13.22 -7.98
CA ALA A 856 -36.15 14.15 -8.48
C ALA A 856 -36.12 14.27 -10.01
N GLN A 857 -37.32 14.31 -10.63
CA GLN A 857 -37.49 14.17 -12.07
C GLN A 857 -36.65 15.20 -12.86
N GLY A 858 -35.86 14.72 -13.83
CA GLY A 858 -34.97 15.54 -14.66
C GLY A 858 -33.56 15.75 -14.08
N ASN A 859 -33.24 15.14 -12.94
CA ASN A 859 -31.88 15.16 -12.38
C ASN A 859 -31.07 13.89 -12.68
N ALA A 860 -31.66 12.80 -13.18
CA ALA A 860 -30.92 11.54 -13.31
C ALA A 860 -29.83 11.60 -14.39
N ALA A 861 -30.05 12.34 -15.48
CA ALA A 861 -29.05 12.59 -16.51
C ALA A 861 -27.87 13.41 -15.97
N ALA A 862 -28.15 14.49 -15.23
CA ALA A 862 -27.12 15.32 -14.60
C ALA A 862 -26.32 14.53 -13.55
N ALA A 863 -27.01 13.75 -12.70
CA ALA A 863 -26.38 12.87 -11.72
C ALA A 863 -25.48 11.83 -12.40
N ARG A 864 -25.99 11.12 -13.42
CA ARG A 864 -25.23 10.13 -14.18
C ARG A 864 -23.98 10.73 -14.81
N GLN A 865 -24.11 11.89 -15.45
CA GLN A 865 -22.99 12.58 -16.10
C GLN A 865 -21.91 12.96 -15.09
N TRP A 866 -22.30 13.56 -13.96
CA TRP A 866 -21.35 13.96 -12.92
C TRP A 866 -20.65 12.74 -12.29
N LEU A 867 -21.40 11.70 -11.92
CA LEU A 867 -20.86 10.49 -11.31
C LEU A 867 -19.91 9.74 -12.26
N THR A 868 -20.22 9.69 -13.56
CA THR A 868 -19.31 9.09 -14.57
C THR A 868 -18.00 9.88 -14.67
N ALA A 869 -18.09 11.21 -14.75
CA ALA A 869 -16.93 12.08 -14.94
C ALA A 869 -15.99 12.17 -13.73
N HIS A 870 -16.43 11.69 -12.56
CA HIS A 870 -15.63 11.66 -11.32
C HIS A 870 -15.45 10.23 -10.78
N ASN A 871 -15.79 9.19 -11.55
CA ASN A 871 -15.78 7.79 -11.09
C ASN A 871 -16.33 7.62 -9.67
N ALA A 872 -17.50 8.22 -9.40
CA ALA A 872 -18.07 8.34 -8.05
C ALA A 872 -19.40 7.58 -7.93
N ALA A 873 -19.73 7.13 -6.72
CA ALA A 873 -21.06 6.63 -6.35
C ALA A 873 -21.70 7.56 -5.31
N TRP A 874 -22.99 7.84 -5.45
CA TRP A 874 -23.72 8.72 -4.52
C TRP A 874 -24.41 7.90 -3.43
N LEU A 875 -23.86 7.91 -2.23
CA LEU A 875 -24.33 7.19 -1.05
C LEU A 875 -25.53 7.88 -0.38
N PHE A 876 -26.54 7.09 -0.03
CA PHE A 876 -27.71 7.48 0.75
C PHE A 876 -27.63 6.94 2.18
N LYS A 877 -28.26 7.65 3.13
CA LYS A 877 -28.13 7.35 4.56
C LYS A 877 -28.79 6.03 4.99
N ASP A 878 -29.71 5.49 4.20
CA ASP A 878 -30.42 4.23 4.43
C ASP A 878 -29.72 2.99 3.82
N GLY A 879 -28.45 3.09 3.42
CA GLY A 879 -27.65 1.96 2.93
C GLY A 879 -27.94 1.58 1.48
N PHE A 880 -28.16 2.58 0.64
CA PHE A 880 -28.22 2.45 -0.81
C PHE A 880 -27.21 3.42 -1.45
N TYR A 881 -26.85 3.19 -2.71
CA TYR A 881 -26.08 4.16 -3.49
C TYR A 881 -26.55 4.25 -4.95
N ALA A 882 -26.45 5.43 -5.54
CA ALA A 882 -26.63 5.66 -6.97
C ALA A 882 -25.29 5.54 -7.73
N VAL A 883 -25.30 4.84 -8.87
CA VAL A 883 -24.14 4.66 -9.74
C VAL A 883 -24.55 4.71 -11.21
N ALA A 884 -23.68 5.24 -12.08
CA ALA A 884 -23.87 5.22 -13.52
C ALA A 884 -23.56 3.81 -14.07
N SER A 885 -24.59 2.97 -14.27
CA SER A 885 -24.40 1.60 -14.78
C SER A 885 -24.20 1.51 -16.31
N GLY A 886 -24.19 2.65 -17.01
CA GLY A 886 -23.96 2.73 -18.45
C GLY A 886 -24.04 4.15 -19.00
N PRO A 887 -23.88 4.33 -20.33
CA PRO A 887 -23.90 5.65 -20.99
C PRO A 887 -25.26 6.36 -20.91
N THR A 888 -26.33 5.60 -20.71
CA THR A 888 -27.74 6.06 -20.72
C THR A 888 -28.51 5.62 -19.47
N THR A 889 -27.83 5.11 -18.44
CA THR A 889 -28.48 4.47 -17.29
C THR A 889 -27.88 4.94 -15.97
N LEU A 890 -28.75 5.31 -15.02
CA LEU A 890 -28.43 5.51 -13.61
C LEU A 890 -29.18 4.43 -12.81
N GLU A 891 -28.49 3.74 -11.89
CA GLU A 891 -29.09 2.73 -11.02
C GLU A 891 -28.90 3.12 -9.56
N VAL A 892 -29.87 2.76 -8.71
CA VAL A 892 -29.67 2.70 -7.26
C VAL A 892 -29.59 1.24 -6.84
N ARG A 893 -28.57 0.93 -6.04
CA ARG A 893 -28.21 -0.41 -5.58
C ARG A 893 -28.14 -0.45 -4.06
N THR A 894 -28.29 -1.65 -3.49
CA THR A 894 -27.97 -1.94 -2.09
C THR A 894 -26.45 -1.86 -1.87
N LEU A 895 -25.96 -1.77 -0.62
CA LEU A 895 -24.52 -1.90 -0.31
C LEU A 895 -23.93 -3.22 -0.82
N GLY A 896 -24.76 -4.27 -0.92
CA GLY A 896 -24.41 -5.55 -1.55
C GLY A 896 -24.45 -5.58 -3.08
N GLY A 897 -24.58 -4.43 -3.76
CA GLY A 897 -24.55 -4.32 -5.23
C GLY A 897 -25.84 -4.68 -5.97
N THR A 898 -26.90 -5.09 -5.27
CA THR A 898 -28.16 -5.51 -5.90
C THR A 898 -28.96 -4.29 -6.37
N PRO A 899 -29.34 -4.18 -7.65
CA PRO A 899 -30.10 -3.03 -8.15
C PRO A 899 -31.57 -3.08 -7.69
N VAL A 900 -32.07 -1.93 -7.23
CA VAL A 900 -33.42 -1.74 -6.68
C VAL A 900 -34.25 -0.71 -7.45
N TRP A 901 -33.60 0.25 -8.12
CA TRP A 901 -34.23 1.28 -8.95
C TRP A 901 -33.33 1.65 -10.13
N ARG A 902 -33.93 2.10 -11.22
CA ARG A 902 -33.22 2.51 -12.44
C ARG A 902 -33.89 3.73 -13.09
N ALA A 903 -33.09 4.67 -13.56
CA ALA A 903 -33.47 5.65 -14.57
C ALA A 903 -32.81 5.32 -15.92
N GLN A 904 -33.61 5.30 -16.98
CA GLN A 904 -33.17 5.22 -18.37
C GLN A 904 -33.28 6.59 -19.02
N ILE A 905 -32.19 7.09 -19.58
CA ILE A 905 -32.08 8.41 -20.22
C ILE A 905 -32.01 8.21 -21.74
N ASP A 906 -32.93 8.83 -22.47
CA ASP A 906 -32.85 8.91 -23.93
C ASP A 906 -31.70 9.86 -24.34
N PRO A 907 -30.67 9.40 -25.08
CA PRO A 907 -29.52 10.23 -25.45
C PRO A 907 -29.85 11.33 -26.48
N ALA A 908 -30.98 11.23 -27.19
CA ALA A 908 -31.39 12.22 -28.20
C ALA A 908 -32.29 13.31 -27.63
N THR A 909 -33.16 12.98 -26.67
CA THR A 909 -34.13 13.91 -26.09
C THR A 909 -33.81 14.35 -24.66
N GLY A 910 -32.92 13.65 -23.96
CA GLY A 910 -32.69 13.81 -22.52
C GLY A 910 -33.85 13.31 -21.65
N HIS A 911 -34.87 12.67 -22.23
CA HIS A 911 -36.04 12.21 -21.49
C HIS A 911 -35.69 11.04 -20.55
N GLU A 912 -36.12 11.15 -19.28
CA GLU A 912 -35.83 10.19 -18.23
C GLU A 912 -37.06 9.29 -17.95
N THR A 913 -36.85 7.97 -17.92
CA THR A 913 -37.87 6.96 -17.57
C THR A 913 -37.42 6.18 -16.34
N TYR A 914 -38.27 6.08 -15.31
CA TYR A 914 -37.91 5.49 -14.02
C TYR A 914 -38.60 4.14 -13.78
N LEU A 915 -37.90 3.22 -13.12
CA LEU A 915 -38.40 1.89 -12.80
C LEU A 915 -37.91 1.43 -11.42
N MET A 916 -38.85 1.05 -10.55
CA MET A 916 -38.54 0.23 -9.37
C MET A 916 -38.33 -1.22 -9.83
N LEU A 917 -37.18 -1.79 -9.50
CA LEU A 917 -36.79 -3.15 -9.86
C LEU A 917 -37.20 -4.17 -8.78
N GLN A 918 -37.46 -3.70 -7.55
CA GLN A 918 -37.92 -4.52 -6.42
C GLN A 918 -39.14 -3.89 -5.75
N ASN A 919 -40.09 -4.75 -5.38
CA ASN A 919 -41.32 -4.35 -4.69
C ASN A 919 -41.20 -4.59 -3.18
N GLY A 920 -41.75 -3.69 -2.36
CA GLY A 920 -41.85 -3.89 -0.91
C GLY A 920 -40.56 -3.67 -0.11
N ILE A 921 -39.54 -3.03 -0.70
CA ILE A 921 -38.34 -2.61 0.02
C ILE A 921 -38.66 -1.51 1.05
N THR A 922 -38.05 -1.57 2.22
CA THR A 922 -38.28 -0.62 3.34
C THR A 922 -36.95 -0.21 3.95
N SER A 923 -36.78 1.08 4.27
CA SER A 923 -35.58 1.54 4.97
C SER A 923 -35.58 1.03 6.41
N ASN A 924 -34.88 -0.07 6.65
CA ASN A 924 -34.67 -0.67 7.98
C ASN A 924 -33.19 -0.66 8.43
N TYR A 925 -32.34 0.07 7.71
CA TYR A 925 -30.96 0.37 8.05
C TYR A 925 -30.76 1.89 8.05
N ASP A 926 -29.87 2.37 8.92
CA ASP A 926 -29.39 3.76 8.95
C ASP A 926 -27.87 3.68 9.11
N THR A 927 -27.11 4.28 8.20
CA THR A 927 -25.65 4.24 8.21
C THR A 927 -25.13 4.79 9.54
N PRO A 928 -24.35 4.02 10.31
CA PRO A 928 -23.85 4.46 11.62
C PRO A 928 -23.14 5.81 11.52
N ALA A 929 -23.40 6.70 12.49
CA ALA A 929 -22.94 8.10 12.42
C ALA A 929 -21.41 8.25 12.21
N ARG A 930 -20.60 7.36 12.80
CA ARG A 930 -19.14 7.32 12.60
C ARG A 930 -18.76 6.95 11.17
N THR A 931 -19.43 5.95 10.58
CA THR A 931 -19.24 5.55 9.17
C THR A 931 -19.67 6.66 8.22
N TRP A 932 -20.81 7.31 8.48
CA TRP A 932 -21.28 8.45 7.68
C TRP A 932 -20.33 9.65 7.76
N GLN A 933 -19.81 9.95 8.96
CA GLN A 933 -18.85 11.05 9.14
C GLN A 933 -17.52 10.78 8.42
N ARG A 934 -17.02 9.54 8.40
CA ARG A 934 -15.82 9.17 7.61
C ARG A 934 -15.98 9.51 6.12
N VAL A 935 -17.15 9.24 5.52
CA VAL A 935 -17.43 9.59 4.11
C VAL A 935 -17.46 11.11 3.92
N LEU A 936 -18.13 11.86 4.82
CA LEU A 936 -18.15 13.33 4.76
C LEU A 936 -16.75 13.96 4.91
N ASP A 937 -15.91 13.39 5.76
CA ASP A 937 -14.53 13.86 5.96
C ASP A 937 -13.66 13.56 4.72
N ASN A 938 -13.88 12.41 4.05
CA ASN A 938 -13.24 12.10 2.77
C ASN A 938 -13.72 13.02 1.63
N GLU A 939 -15.02 13.31 1.51
CA GLU A 939 -15.51 14.32 0.55
C GLU A 939 -14.88 15.71 0.79
N LYS A 940 -14.71 16.09 2.06
CA LYS A 940 -14.06 17.35 2.42
C LYS A 940 -12.57 17.36 2.07
N ARG A 941 -11.87 16.22 2.24
CA ARG A 941 -10.50 16.03 1.75
C ARG A 941 -10.42 16.19 0.25
N ASP A 942 -11.33 15.55 -0.49
CA ASP A 942 -11.40 15.63 -1.96
C ASP A 942 -11.67 17.04 -2.45
N ASP A 943 -12.51 17.80 -1.75
CA ASP A 943 -12.77 19.19 -2.04
C ASP A 943 -11.55 20.09 -1.79
N LEU A 944 -10.79 19.83 -0.72
CA LEU A 944 -9.52 20.51 -0.46
C LEU A 944 -8.45 20.09 -1.47
N LEU A 945 -8.42 18.82 -1.86
CA LEU A 945 -7.49 18.27 -2.83
C LEU A 945 -7.76 18.84 -4.22
N ARG A 946 -9.02 18.84 -4.70
CA ARG A 946 -9.43 19.50 -5.96
C ARG A 946 -9.11 20.98 -5.99
N ARG A 947 -9.23 21.69 -4.86
CA ARG A 947 -8.84 23.10 -4.76
C ARG A 947 -7.33 23.27 -4.74
N ARG A 948 -6.58 22.37 -4.09
CA ARG A 948 -5.13 22.43 -3.99
C ARG A 948 -4.45 22.03 -5.29
N THR A 949 -4.89 20.95 -5.94
CA THR A 949 -4.47 20.65 -7.31
C THR A 949 -4.86 21.83 -8.19
N GLY A 950 -6.13 22.24 -8.25
CA GLY A 950 -6.56 23.42 -9.02
C GLY A 950 -5.89 24.77 -8.67
N GLN A 951 -5.16 24.90 -7.55
CA GLN A 951 -4.36 26.10 -7.20
C GLN A 951 -2.85 25.92 -7.35
N SER A 952 -2.36 24.67 -7.36
CA SER A 952 -0.99 24.34 -7.75
C SER A 952 -0.90 24.09 -9.27
N TYR A 953 -2.03 23.98 -9.94
CA TYR A 953 -2.14 23.76 -11.37
C TYR A 953 -2.50 25.08 -12.09
N MET A 954 -3.18 26.05 -11.43
CA MET A 954 -3.28 27.45 -11.92
C MET A 954 -2.04 28.31 -11.61
#